data_AF-A0A3D4A5S4-F1
#
_entry.id   AF-A0A3D4A5S4-F1
#
_cell.length_a   1.000
_cell.length_b   1.000
_cell.length_c   1.000
_cell.angle_alpha   90.00
_cell.angle_beta   90.00
_cell.angle_gamma   90.00
#
_symmetry.space_group_name_H-M   'P 1'
#
loop_
_entity.id
_entity.type
_entity.pdbx_description
1 polymer ?
#
loop_
_entity_poly.entity_id
_entity_poly.type
_entity_poly.pdbx_seq_one_letter_code
_entity_poly.pdbx_strand_id
1 'polypeptide(L)'
;MRLTLRTLLAYLDGLLESQQSDELAAKINDSEFATDLVYRTLTASRNPAVISPKLDGRGVGADPNSVAQYLDNTLEESRIHEFERICLDSDMYLAEVKGCHSVLTVVLEKMVDVNPELRNRIIGLPDQMASGDSAARSVSTVNQPDAVEPEGLQPTSDEESSVNVLMEDPKTAEDIQRRDQLVRPKLDKATSYMESVETSITWKLLKSFSLVVIIAMCVIRFNGPIDHENALIGSLFKKSADDATVVAMNDDQGQEHSDTRQVGEVTVKLDENGQAVAVITSSDEVASVDELQQLREQIAENKVVEAESPQDEEELKVSDNLGKPQLAGEGDPIGLAVEGAEPAEEPLPERVQVGEFLADEQITFLKPQDKNEWTRLVTASPLFSGDRIICVAGFNTEFLFNENIHVRIVSSGEVELVAPDSEGLPQLVVHSGKVVISNQGQQQQAIGLSLAGRAGLLELPETGSEMFIDTQRYFEPGLRINQKDVVSVVKMHGRKKGRWVDAVEGSESPAAPASGYGFYTLIGSQQPRYKIANRLPEWIGTNWMPHADKRVGETLGEVFAMQAGPVVEILHTQYKSHRLLEVRGTMPTVLLQIGDPTAMVAALGNSEFRSRWEGYVQSLSEVVLTGKEETSDLVRVLKSQYGDDAELIIRMLRGYTAIQLEGEDAIDLVENLEHSQMAVRAVAIYSLKRITGKTQLYFAEVDPARQSLKIRAWRDSLKAGEIKYKQLPSPEELLN
;
A
#
# COMPACT_ATOMS: atom_id res chain seq x y z
N MET A 1 -37.67 -18.37 7.38
CA MET A 1 -36.80 -17.28 7.86
C MET A 1 -37.05 -15.95 7.12
N ARG A 2 -37.15 -14.80 7.83
CA ARG A 2 -37.22 -13.44 7.24
C ARG A 2 -35.80 -12.93 7.00
N LEU A 3 -35.54 -12.27 5.87
CA LEU A 3 -34.25 -11.66 5.53
C LEU A 3 -34.16 -10.27 6.19
N THR A 4 -33.60 -10.21 7.40
CA THR A 4 -33.25 -8.96 8.09
C THR A 4 -31.75 -8.79 8.16
N LEU A 5 -31.27 -7.57 8.44
CA LEU A 5 -29.83 -7.31 8.57
C LEU A 5 -29.22 -8.18 9.67
N ARG A 6 -29.90 -8.43 10.80
CA ARG A 6 -29.43 -9.37 11.84
C ARG A 6 -29.25 -10.80 11.33
N THR A 7 -30.24 -11.32 10.62
CA THR A 7 -30.15 -12.70 10.08
C THR A 7 -29.03 -12.83 9.06
N LEU A 8 -28.75 -11.75 8.32
CA LEU A 8 -27.62 -11.67 7.42
C LEU A 8 -26.28 -11.67 8.18
N LEU A 9 -26.15 -10.87 9.23
CA LEU A 9 -24.95 -10.83 10.07
C LEU A 9 -24.68 -12.19 10.73
N ALA A 10 -25.71 -12.84 11.26
CA ALA A 10 -25.61 -14.19 11.82
C ALA A 10 -25.15 -15.23 10.79
N TYR A 11 -25.63 -15.12 9.54
CA TYR A 11 -25.16 -15.97 8.44
C TYR A 11 -23.69 -15.72 8.10
N LEU A 12 -23.27 -14.45 8.00
CA LEU A 12 -21.89 -14.09 7.68
C LEU A 12 -20.89 -14.51 8.76
N ASP A 13 -21.32 -14.56 10.02
CA ASP A 13 -20.51 -15.01 11.16
C ASP A 13 -20.67 -16.49 11.50
N GLY A 14 -21.46 -17.25 10.73
CA GLY A 14 -21.60 -18.70 10.92
C GLY A 14 -22.37 -19.10 12.19
N LEU A 15 -23.20 -18.21 12.74
CA LEU A 15 -23.99 -18.44 13.95
C LEU A 15 -25.30 -19.21 13.71
N LEU A 16 -25.66 -19.48 12.45
CA LEU A 16 -26.89 -20.18 12.09
C LEU A 16 -26.70 -21.70 12.07
N GLU A 17 -27.76 -22.43 12.46
CA GLU A 17 -27.81 -23.89 12.27
C GLU A 17 -27.72 -24.24 10.77
N SER A 18 -27.13 -25.40 10.44
CA SER A 18 -26.86 -25.78 9.04
C SER A 18 -28.09 -25.70 8.14
N GLN A 19 -29.26 -26.14 8.61
CA GLN A 19 -30.51 -26.05 7.85
C GLN A 19 -30.95 -24.60 7.60
N GLN A 20 -30.82 -23.72 8.59
CA GLN A 20 -31.19 -22.30 8.47
C GLN A 20 -30.21 -21.52 7.58
N SER A 21 -28.93 -21.87 7.63
CA SER A 21 -27.90 -21.33 6.77
C SER A 21 -28.17 -21.66 5.30
N ASP A 22 -28.53 -22.92 4.99
CA ASP A 22 -28.84 -23.35 3.63
C ASP A 22 -30.12 -22.67 3.08
N GLU A 23 -31.17 -22.57 3.91
CA GLU A 23 -32.39 -21.85 3.56
C GLU A 23 -32.13 -20.35 3.28
N LEU A 24 -31.24 -19.72 4.06
CA LEU A 24 -30.91 -18.31 3.87
C LEU A 24 -29.98 -18.12 2.66
N ALA A 25 -29.04 -19.03 2.42
CA ALA A 25 -28.17 -19.01 1.24
C ALA A 25 -28.98 -19.10 -0.06
N ALA A 26 -29.99 -19.98 -0.12
CA ALA A 26 -30.91 -20.05 -1.24
C ALA A 26 -31.64 -18.72 -1.47
N LYS A 27 -32.15 -18.10 -0.40
CA LYS A 27 -32.84 -16.80 -0.48
C LYS A 27 -31.94 -15.63 -0.87
N ILE A 28 -30.66 -15.67 -0.48
CA ILE A 28 -29.67 -14.67 -0.86
C ILE A 28 -29.39 -14.79 -2.36
N ASN A 29 -29.20 -16.02 -2.87
CA ASN A 29 -28.96 -16.26 -4.29
C ASN A 29 -30.17 -15.89 -5.17
N ASP A 30 -31.39 -16.09 -4.67
CA ASP A 30 -32.63 -15.73 -5.38
C ASP A 30 -32.89 -14.21 -5.41
N SER A 31 -32.17 -13.42 -4.61
CA SER A 31 -32.37 -11.98 -4.49
C SER A 31 -31.09 -11.20 -4.82
N GLU A 32 -31.11 -10.49 -5.95
CA GLU A 32 -30.01 -9.61 -6.38
C GLU A 32 -29.65 -8.57 -5.30
N PHE A 33 -30.66 -7.98 -4.66
CA PHE A 33 -30.47 -7.05 -3.54
C PHE A 33 -29.75 -7.69 -2.34
N ALA A 34 -30.11 -8.93 -1.97
CA ALA A 34 -29.48 -9.64 -0.86
C ALA A 34 -28.02 -10.01 -1.17
N THR A 35 -27.76 -10.42 -2.41
CA THR A 35 -26.41 -10.73 -2.89
C THR A 35 -25.52 -9.48 -2.89
N ASP A 36 -26.04 -8.35 -3.40
CA ASP A 36 -25.34 -7.05 -3.35
C ASP A 36 -25.08 -6.61 -1.90
N LEU A 37 -26.07 -6.76 -1.01
CA LEU A 37 -25.92 -6.40 0.39
C LEU A 37 -24.85 -7.24 1.11
N VAL A 38 -24.76 -8.55 0.84
CA VAL A 38 -23.67 -9.42 1.35
C VAL A 38 -22.32 -8.91 0.86
N TYR A 39 -22.22 -8.66 -0.44
CA TYR A 39 -20.98 -8.20 -1.05
C TYR A 39 -20.53 -6.85 -0.48
N ARG A 40 -21.46 -5.89 -0.36
CA ARG A 40 -21.22 -4.58 0.24
C ARG A 40 -20.80 -4.67 1.70
N THR A 41 -21.49 -5.48 2.51
CA THR A 41 -21.16 -5.67 3.94
C THR A 41 -19.75 -6.23 4.13
N LEU A 42 -19.36 -7.23 3.33
CA LEU A 42 -18.03 -7.84 3.40
C LEU A 42 -16.92 -6.94 2.85
N THR A 43 -17.22 -6.15 1.82
CA THR A 43 -16.25 -5.23 1.22
C THR A 43 -16.02 -4.02 2.11
N ALA A 44 -17.08 -3.43 2.65
CA ALA A 44 -17.01 -2.28 3.55
C ALA A 44 -16.26 -2.62 4.86
N SER A 45 -16.53 -3.78 5.47
CA SER A 45 -15.85 -4.22 6.70
C SER A 45 -14.36 -4.55 6.53
N ARG A 46 -13.90 -4.75 5.29
CA ARG A 46 -12.48 -5.03 4.96
C ARG A 46 -11.74 -3.83 4.41
N ASN A 47 -12.43 -2.73 4.13
CA ASN A 47 -11.84 -1.55 3.52
C ASN A 47 -11.25 -0.63 4.62
N PRO A 48 -9.91 -0.47 4.69
CA PRO A 48 -9.27 0.39 5.68
C PRO A 48 -9.53 1.88 5.47
N ALA A 49 -10.08 2.29 4.31
CA ALA A 49 -10.46 3.68 4.04
C ALA A 49 -11.83 4.06 4.60
N VAL A 50 -12.62 3.10 5.11
CA VAL A 50 -13.91 3.38 5.76
C VAL A 50 -13.64 3.93 7.17
N ILE A 51 -14.08 5.16 7.40
CA ILE A 51 -13.90 5.89 8.67
C ILE A 51 -14.94 5.39 9.69
N SER A 52 -14.66 5.48 10.99
CA SER A 52 -15.65 5.22 12.06
C SER A 52 -16.73 6.32 12.14
N PRO A 53 -17.99 5.99 12.45
CA PRO A 53 -19.01 6.99 12.79
C PRO A 53 -18.55 7.92 13.93
N LYS A 54 -18.99 9.18 13.90
CA LYS A 54 -18.79 10.13 14.99
C LYS A 54 -19.69 9.78 16.17
N LEU A 55 -19.13 9.79 17.38
CA LEU A 55 -19.84 9.48 18.63
C LEU A 55 -20.57 10.73 19.17
N ASP A 56 -21.51 11.25 18.39
CA ASP A 56 -22.22 12.49 18.72
C ASP A 56 -23.39 12.26 19.71
N GLY A 57 -23.79 11.00 19.94
CA GLY A 57 -24.82 10.61 20.91
C GLY A 57 -26.23 11.08 20.55
N ARG A 58 -26.47 11.42 19.28
CA ARG A 58 -27.76 11.95 18.79
C ARG A 58 -28.31 11.10 17.65
N GLY A 59 -29.52 10.58 17.83
CA GLY A 59 -30.25 9.83 16.80
C GLY A 59 -29.89 8.33 16.77
N VAL A 60 -30.74 7.56 16.10
CA VAL A 60 -30.55 6.10 15.91
C VAL A 60 -29.32 5.87 15.03
N GLY A 61 -28.40 5.00 15.46
CA GLY A 61 -27.17 4.65 14.70
C GLY A 61 -25.92 5.47 15.02
N ALA A 62 -26.06 6.74 15.42
CA ALA A 62 -24.93 7.59 15.87
C ALA A 62 -24.74 7.59 17.40
N ASP A 63 -25.50 6.75 18.11
CA ASP A 63 -25.34 6.48 19.53
C ASP A 63 -24.97 4.99 19.76
N PRO A 64 -23.95 4.69 20.60
CA PRO A 64 -23.52 3.32 20.87
C PRO A 64 -24.57 2.43 21.53
N ASN A 65 -25.51 3.00 22.31
CA ASN A 65 -26.55 2.24 22.98
C ASN A 65 -27.53 1.66 21.96
N SER A 66 -27.88 2.39 20.90
CA SER A 66 -28.75 1.89 19.83
C SER A 66 -28.13 0.72 19.08
N VAL A 67 -26.82 0.77 18.80
CA VAL A 67 -26.09 -0.34 18.18
C VAL A 67 -26.08 -1.55 19.11
N ALA A 68 -25.74 -1.36 20.40
CA ALA A 68 -25.75 -2.43 21.38
C ALA A 68 -27.14 -3.05 21.56
N GLN A 69 -28.19 -2.22 21.69
CA GLN A 69 -29.57 -2.68 21.80
C GLN A 69 -30.04 -3.42 20.55
N TYR A 70 -29.58 -3.00 19.36
CA TYR A 70 -29.88 -3.70 18.12
C TYR A 70 -29.24 -5.09 18.07
N LEU A 71 -27.96 -5.20 18.46
CA LEU A 71 -27.22 -6.46 18.46
C LEU A 71 -27.69 -7.43 19.57
N ASP A 72 -28.13 -6.90 20.71
CA ASP A 72 -28.64 -7.68 21.86
C ASP A 72 -30.17 -7.93 21.80
N ASN A 73 -30.82 -7.61 20.68
CA ASN A 73 -32.27 -7.74 20.48
C ASN A 73 -33.15 -7.00 21.52
N THR A 74 -32.64 -5.95 22.15
CA THR A 74 -33.37 -5.13 23.13
C THR A 74 -33.89 -3.80 22.56
N LEU A 75 -33.58 -3.48 21.29
CA LEU A 75 -34.09 -2.29 20.61
C LEU A 75 -35.59 -2.39 20.31
N GLU A 76 -36.34 -1.32 20.58
CA GLU A 76 -37.79 -1.22 20.31
C GLU A 76 -38.14 -1.42 18.83
N GLU A 77 -39.18 -2.19 18.52
CA GLU A 77 -39.59 -2.53 17.14
C GLU A 77 -39.80 -1.32 16.22
N SER A 78 -40.29 -0.20 16.78
CA SER A 78 -40.48 1.07 16.07
C SER A 78 -39.16 1.66 15.54
N ARG A 79 -38.04 1.39 16.21
CA ARG A 79 -36.69 1.93 15.91
C ARG A 79 -35.83 0.96 15.09
N ILE A 80 -36.20 -0.33 15.03
CA ILE A 80 -35.45 -1.35 14.27
C ILE A 80 -35.40 -0.99 12.79
N HIS A 81 -36.55 -0.64 12.19
CA HIS A 81 -36.62 -0.31 10.76
C HIS A 81 -35.83 0.95 10.40
N GLU A 82 -35.83 1.96 11.29
CA GLU A 82 -35.02 3.16 11.12
C GLU A 82 -33.52 2.84 11.19
N PHE A 83 -33.11 2.02 12.16
CA PHE A 83 -31.72 1.60 12.31
C PHE A 83 -31.22 0.78 11.12
N GLU A 84 -32.00 -0.20 10.67
CA GLU A 84 -31.64 -1.02 9.51
C GLU A 84 -31.51 -0.18 8.25
N ARG A 85 -32.43 0.77 8.03
CA ARG A 85 -32.34 1.70 6.91
C ARG A 85 -31.03 2.50 6.94
N ILE A 86 -30.65 3.06 8.10
CA ILE A 86 -29.40 3.82 8.24
C ILE A 86 -28.18 2.97 7.90
N CYS A 87 -28.17 1.69 8.32
CA CYS A 87 -27.09 0.76 8.00
C CYS A 87 -27.06 0.40 6.50
N LEU A 88 -28.21 0.24 5.86
CA LEU A 88 -28.30 -0.09 4.43
C LEU A 88 -27.92 1.09 3.52
N ASP A 89 -28.21 2.31 3.95
CA ASP A 89 -27.94 3.55 3.22
C ASP A 89 -26.46 4.00 3.31
N SER A 90 -25.66 3.41 4.21
CA SER A 90 -24.28 3.85 4.45
C SER A 90 -23.32 2.71 4.79
N ASP A 91 -22.30 2.53 3.93
CA ASP A 91 -21.27 1.50 4.10
C ASP A 91 -20.45 1.66 5.39
N MET A 92 -20.33 2.90 5.91
CA MET A 92 -19.69 3.20 7.18
C MET A 92 -20.42 2.52 8.35
N TYR A 93 -21.75 2.73 8.47
CA TYR A 93 -22.54 2.13 9.53
C TYR A 93 -22.64 0.60 9.36
N LEU A 94 -22.73 0.12 8.11
CA LEU A 94 -22.75 -1.29 7.80
C LEU A 94 -21.47 -2.00 8.25
N ALA A 95 -20.30 -1.40 7.98
CA ALA A 95 -19.00 -1.90 8.41
C ALA A 95 -18.87 -1.93 9.93
N GLU A 96 -19.29 -0.85 10.62
CA GLU A 96 -19.22 -0.76 12.07
C GLU A 96 -20.08 -1.82 12.76
N VAL A 97 -21.36 -1.93 12.37
CA VAL A 97 -22.29 -2.92 12.95
C VAL A 97 -21.80 -4.35 12.68
N LYS A 98 -21.27 -4.63 11.48
CA LYS A 98 -20.65 -5.92 11.17
C LYS A 98 -19.43 -6.19 12.05
N GLY A 99 -18.56 -5.19 12.23
CA GLY A 99 -17.39 -5.28 13.10
C GLY A 99 -17.78 -5.64 14.53
N CYS A 100 -18.71 -4.88 15.12
CA CYS A 100 -19.22 -5.14 16.47
C CYS A 100 -19.81 -6.54 16.61
N HIS A 101 -20.64 -6.98 15.66
CA HIS A 101 -21.23 -8.33 15.68
C HIS A 101 -20.16 -9.43 15.61
N SER A 102 -19.11 -9.24 14.79
CA SER A 102 -17.97 -10.17 14.70
C SER A 102 -17.22 -10.29 16.03
N VAL A 103 -16.93 -9.15 16.66
CA VAL A 103 -16.22 -9.08 17.95
C VAL A 103 -17.04 -9.76 19.03
N LEU A 104 -18.34 -9.49 19.11
CA LEU A 104 -19.23 -10.14 20.07
C LEU A 104 -19.24 -11.65 19.89
N THR A 105 -19.28 -12.13 18.64
CA THR A 105 -19.23 -13.56 18.33
C THR A 105 -17.94 -14.21 18.85
N VAL A 106 -16.79 -13.61 18.56
CA VAL A 106 -15.48 -14.12 19.01
C VAL A 106 -15.34 -14.11 20.53
N VAL A 107 -15.81 -13.05 21.19
CA VAL A 107 -15.73 -12.89 22.65
C VAL A 107 -16.66 -13.87 23.38
N LEU A 108 -17.83 -14.17 22.81
CA LEU A 108 -18.78 -15.12 23.39
C LEU A 108 -18.35 -16.59 23.22
N GLU A 109 -17.65 -16.92 22.13
CA GLU A 109 -17.17 -18.29 21.88
C GLU A 109 -15.92 -18.67 22.70
N LYS A 110 -15.06 -17.70 23.00
CA LYS A 110 -13.81 -17.93 23.74
C LYS A 110 -13.64 -16.85 24.80
N MET A 111 -13.62 -17.24 26.08
CA MET A 111 -13.19 -16.32 27.14
C MET A 111 -11.80 -15.80 26.79
N VAL A 112 -11.67 -14.49 26.64
CA VAL A 112 -10.38 -13.84 26.44
C VAL A 112 -9.58 -14.05 27.71
N ASP A 113 -8.48 -14.79 27.61
CA ASP A 113 -7.54 -14.96 28.72
C ASP A 113 -6.81 -13.64 28.95
N VAL A 114 -7.28 -12.88 29.95
CA VAL A 114 -6.68 -11.62 30.34
C VAL A 114 -5.63 -11.92 31.38
N ASN A 115 -4.36 -11.61 31.06
CA ASN A 115 -3.25 -11.73 32.01
C ASN A 115 -3.66 -11.10 33.37
N PRO A 116 -3.57 -11.85 34.48
CA PRO A 116 -4.03 -11.39 35.79
C PRO A 116 -3.34 -10.11 36.25
N GLU A 117 -2.10 -9.87 35.83
CA GLU A 117 -1.36 -8.65 36.13
C GLU A 117 -1.98 -7.42 35.44
N LEU A 118 -2.35 -7.56 34.15
CA LEU A 118 -3.06 -6.52 33.40
C LEU A 118 -4.45 -6.27 34.00
N ARG A 119 -5.17 -7.34 34.35
CA ARG A 119 -6.49 -7.26 34.98
C ARG A 119 -6.42 -6.51 36.30
N ASN A 120 -5.48 -6.85 37.17
CA ASN A 120 -5.31 -6.20 38.47
C ASN A 120 -4.88 -4.74 38.33
N ARG A 121 -4.03 -4.43 37.34
CA ARG A 121 -3.62 -3.06 37.04
C ARG A 121 -4.80 -2.21 36.56
N ILE A 122 -5.66 -2.73 35.69
CA ILE A 122 -6.86 -2.02 35.21
C ILE A 122 -7.88 -1.83 36.33
N ILE A 123 -8.12 -2.86 37.14
CA ILE A 123 -9.04 -2.78 38.29
C ILE A 123 -8.54 -1.76 39.34
N GLY A 124 -7.23 -1.59 39.48
CA GLY A 124 -6.63 -0.60 40.38
C GLY A 124 -6.56 0.83 39.84
N LEU A 125 -6.83 1.07 38.55
CA LEU A 125 -6.79 2.43 37.96
C LEU A 125 -7.76 3.43 38.62
N PRO A 126 -9.01 3.07 38.96
CA PRO A 126 -9.92 3.98 39.64
C PRO A 126 -9.43 4.37 41.03
N ASP A 127 -8.83 3.43 41.76
CA ASP A 127 -8.26 3.70 43.10
C ASP A 127 -7.00 4.58 42.98
N GLN A 128 -6.17 4.38 41.94
CA GLN A 128 -5.01 5.22 41.65
C GLN A 128 -5.39 6.64 41.19
N MET A 129 -6.51 6.77 40.46
CA MET A 129 -7.06 8.07 40.07
C MET A 129 -7.76 8.76 41.25
N ALA A 130 -8.39 8.01 42.16
CA ALA A 130 -9.02 8.54 43.37
C ALA A 130 -8.01 8.91 44.47
N SER A 131 -6.84 8.25 44.51
CA SER A 131 -5.80 8.52 45.51
C SER A 131 -4.95 9.76 45.21
N GLY A 132 -5.24 10.52 44.15
CA GLY A 132 -4.65 11.84 43.92
C GLY A 132 -3.13 11.87 43.75
N ASP A 133 -2.47 10.73 43.52
CA ASP A 133 -1.04 10.66 43.22
C ASP A 133 -0.83 10.90 41.71
N SER A 134 -1.27 12.06 41.25
CA SER A 134 -0.81 12.66 40.00
C SER A 134 0.20 13.74 40.36
N ALA A 135 1.39 13.29 40.76
CA ALA A 135 2.57 14.15 40.85
C ALA A 135 3.72 13.47 40.10
N ALA A 136 3.89 13.91 38.85
CA ALA A 136 5.15 13.95 38.10
C ALA A 136 6.21 12.89 38.46
N ARG A 137 6.26 11.81 37.68
CA ARG A 137 7.55 11.17 37.37
C ARG A 137 7.94 11.47 35.94
N SER A 138 8.57 12.63 35.84
CA SER A 138 9.55 13.03 34.85
C SER A 138 10.43 11.84 34.47
N VAL A 139 10.60 11.66 33.17
CA VAL A 139 11.71 10.92 32.58
C VAL A 139 13.01 11.52 33.13
N SER A 140 13.80 10.71 33.83
CA SER A 140 15.16 11.07 34.22
C SER A 140 16.04 9.84 34.10
N THR A 141 16.74 9.79 32.97
CA THR A 141 18.17 9.45 32.82
C THR A 141 18.75 8.40 33.77
N VAL A 142 19.06 7.22 33.24
CA VAL A 142 20.01 6.28 33.86
C VAL A 142 21.33 6.34 33.10
N ASN A 143 22.31 7.02 33.69
CA ASN A 143 23.73 6.81 33.44
C ASN A 143 24.23 5.71 34.39
N GLN A 144 25.00 4.74 33.87
CA GLN A 144 25.99 3.92 34.62
C GLN A 144 27.33 4.70 34.76
N PRO A 145 28.41 4.22 35.44
CA PRO A 145 28.70 2.97 36.19
C PRO A 145 29.24 3.26 37.64
N ASP A 146 29.58 2.34 38.57
CA ASP A 146 30.74 1.44 38.59
C ASP A 146 30.80 0.51 39.84
N ALA A 147 31.40 -0.67 39.61
CA ALA A 147 32.29 -1.53 40.42
C ALA A 147 31.96 -1.97 41.87
N VAL A 148 31.90 -3.30 42.09
CA VAL A 148 32.81 -4.08 42.99
C VAL A 148 32.82 -5.57 42.55
N GLU A 149 34.02 -6.15 42.40
CA GLU A 149 34.39 -7.58 42.32
C GLU A 149 35.35 -7.90 43.50
N PRO A 150 35.81 -9.14 43.79
CA PRO A 150 35.24 -10.51 43.61
C PRO A 150 35.51 -11.44 44.86
N GLU A 151 35.44 -12.78 44.67
CA GLU A 151 35.77 -13.94 45.55
C GLU A 151 34.61 -14.59 46.36
N GLY A 152 34.38 -15.92 46.36
CA GLY A 152 35.08 -17.05 45.75
C GLY A 152 34.35 -18.41 45.96
N LEU A 153 34.77 -19.39 45.15
CA LEU A 153 34.78 -20.87 45.27
C LEU A 153 33.58 -21.70 45.82
N GLN A 154 33.17 -22.66 44.96
CA GLN A 154 32.31 -23.88 45.01
C GLN A 154 32.60 -24.90 46.16
N PRO A 155 32.06 -26.16 46.20
CA PRO A 155 30.79 -26.83 45.75
C PRO A 155 30.14 -27.75 46.85
N THR A 156 28.96 -28.37 46.62
CA THR A 156 28.51 -29.73 47.10
C THR A 156 27.07 -30.02 46.61
N SER A 157 26.81 -30.92 45.65
CA SER A 157 26.50 -32.37 45.73
C SER A 157 25.14 -32.79 46.34
N ASP A 158 24.28 -33.35 45.47
CA ASP A 158 23.29 -34.45 45.58
C ASP A 158 22.43 -34.66 46.84
N GLU A 159 21.10 -34.74 46.65
CA GLU A 159 20.28 -35.92 47.02
C GLU A 159 18.84 -35.86 46.48
N GLU A 160 18.35 -37.04 46.07
CA GLU A 160 17.00 -37.36 45.60
C GLU A 160 15.94 -37.28 46.72
N SER A 161 14.68 -36.96 46.40
CA SER A 161 13.52 -37.83 46.71
C SER A 161 12.15 -37.16 46.45
N SER A 162 11.37 -37.85 45.61
CA SER A 162 9.91 -37.99 45.54
C SER A 162 8.99 -37.16 46.45
N VAL A 163 7.97 -36.53 45.85
CA VAL A 163 6.64 -36.39 46.50
C VAL A 163 5.55 -36.91 45.56
N ASN A 164 4.99 -38.04 45.98
CA ASN A 164 3.80 -38.65 45.40
C ASN A 164 2.54 -37.83 45.71
N VAL A 165 1.66 -37.84 44.71
CA VAL A 165 0.28 -37.38 44.68
C VAL A 165 -0.52 -37.93 45.87
N LEU A 166 -1.20 -37.04 46.60
CA LEU A 166 -2.35 -37.39 47.44
C LEU A 166 -3.60 -36.78 46.80
N MET A 167 -4.46 -37.65 46.28
CA MET A 167 -5.82 -37.30 45.87
C MET A 167 -6.64 -36.88 47.11
N GLU A 168 -7.28 -35.71 47.05
CA GLU A 168 -8.44 -35.39 47.88
C GLU A 168 -9.71 -35.48 47.00
N ASP A 169 -10.64 -36.32 47.45
CA ASP A 169 -11.97 -36.56 46.87
C ASP A 169 -12.94 -35.35 47.03
N PRO A 170 -14.08 -35.33 46.31
CA PRO A 170 -14.73 -34.10 45.85
C PRO A 170 -15.55 -33.42 46.95
N LYS A 171 -15.28 -32.13 47.18
CA LYS A 171 -16.04 -31.32 48.14
C LYS A 171 -17.34 -30.78 47.51
N THR A 172 -18.38 -30.85 48.35
CA THR A 172 -19.82 -30.83 48.17
C THR A 172 -20.40 -29.59 47.46
N ALA A 173 -21.59 -29.74 46.87
CA ALA A 173 -22.37 -28.70 46.17
C ALA A 173 -22.62 -27.38 46.95
N GLU A 174 -22.42 -27.36 48.27
CA GLU A 174 -22.54 -26.15 49.08
C GLU A 174 -21.33 -25.19 48.93
N ASP A 175 -20.14 -25.69 48.59
CA ASP A 175 -18.95 -24.84 48.39
C ASP A 175 -18.98 -24.09 47.04
N ILE A 176 -19.71 -24.62 46.05
CA ILE A 176 -19.98 -23.93 44.78
C ILE A 176 -20.94 -22.76 45.02
N GLN A 177 -21.94 -22.94 45.87
CA GLN A 177 -22.93 -21.90 46.19
C GLN A 177 -22.36 -20.74 47.01
N ARG A 178 -21.38 -20.97 47.89
CA ARG A 178 -20.68 -19.89 48.62
C ARG A 178 -19.74 -19.05 47.75
N ARG A 179 -19.09 -19.64 46.75
CA ARG A 179 -18.24 -18.89 45.80
C ARG A 179 -19.06 -18.03 44.85
N ASP A 180 -20.29 -18.42 44.53
CA ASP A 180 -21.17 -17.69 43.63
C ASP A 180 -21.86 -16.46 44.29
N GLN A 181 -21.74 -16.30 45.61
CA GLN A 181 -22.32 -15.19 46.38
C GLN A 181 -21.33 -14.06 46.76
N LEU A 182 -20.01 -14.29 46.66
CA LEU A 182 -19.02 -13.24 46.91
C LEU A 182 -18.57 -12.61 45.59
N VAL A 183 -19.04 -11.38 45.37
CA VAL A 183 -18.77 -10.50 44.21
C VAL A 183 -19.63 -10.79 42.97
N ARG A 184 -20.95 -10.76 43.12
CA ARG A 184 -21.79 -10.17 42.07
C ARG A 184 -22.01 -8.71 42.44
N PRO A 185 -21.40 -7.72 41.75
CA PRO A 185 -21.85 -6.34 41.92
C PRO A 185 -23.34 -6.32 41.58
N LYS A 186 -24.17 -5.74 42.46
CA LYS A 186 -25.55 -5.44 42.12
C LYS A 186 -25.51 -4.46 40.95
N LEU A 187 -25.69 -4.98 39.73
CA LEU A 187 -25.84 -4.16 38.54
C LEU A 187 -27.27 -3.61 38.54
N ASP A 188 -27.54 -2.67 39.44
CA ASP A 188 -28.76 -1.86 39.37
C ASP A 188 -28.64 -0.95 38.13
N LYS A 189 -29.31 -1.37 37.06
CA LYS A 189 -29.33 -0.79 35.69
C LYS A 189 -28.03 -0.97 34.91
N ALA A 190 -28.15 -1.57 33.72
CA ALA A 190 -27.11 -1.50 32.70
C ALA A 190 -26.74 -0.02 32.48
N THR A 191 -25.46 0.31 32.61
CA THR A 191 -24.93 1.66 32.42
C THR A 191 -25.23 2.14 31.00
N SER A 192 -26.07 3.17 30.87
CA SER A 192 -26.23 3.90 29.61
C SER A 192 -24.92 4.61 29.31
N TYR A 193 -24.24 4.25 28.22
CA TYR A 193 -22.89 4.76 27.91
C TYR A 193 -22.88 6.23 27.45
N MET A 194 -24.05 6.76 27.13
CA MET A 194 -24.31 8.18 26.90
C MET A 194 -25.73 8.48 27.39
N GLU A 195 -25.89 9.12 28.56
CA GLU A 195 -27.14 9.81 28.83
C GLU A 195 -27.25 10.93 27.79
N SER A 196 -28.30 10.89 26.96
CA SER A 196 -28.66 12.05 26.15
C SER A 196 -28.84 13.20 27.13
N VAL A 197 -27.88 14.13 27.17
CA VAL A 197 -28.02 15.35 27.96
C VAL A 197 -29.25 16.05 27.39
N GLU A 198 -30.39 15.89 28.06
CA GLU A 198 -31.57 16.69 27.79
C GLU A 198 -31.10 18.13 27.85
N THR A 199 -31.14 18.80 26.69
CA THR A 199 -30.60 20.13 26.47
C THR A 199 -30.96 21.01 27.66
N SER A 200 -29.93 21.48 28.36
CA SER A 200 -30.06 22.31 29.56
C SER A 200 -31.02 23.45 29.31
N ILE A 201 -31.77 23.82 30.36
CA ILE A 201 -32.83 24.84 30.35
C ILE A 201 -32.39 26.15 29.65
N THR A 202 -31.09 26.44 29.66
CA THR A 202 -30.46 27.57 28.97
C THR A 202 -30.64 27.53 27.43
N TRP A 203 -30.59 26.36 26.79
CA TRP A 203 -30.79 26.24 25.33
C TRP A 203 -32.26 26.40 24.94
N LYS A 204 -33.20 25.95 25.79
CA LYS A 204 -34.64 26.21 25.61
C LYS A 204 -34.95 27.70 25.75
N LEU A 205 -34.32 28.38 26.70
CA LEU A 205 -34.41 29.84 26.85
C LEU A 205 -33.81 30.58 25.65
N LEU A 206 -32.67 30.12 25.11
CA LEU A 206 -32.05 30.75 23.93
C LEU A 206 -32.91 30.63 22.66
N LYS A 207 -33.57 29.49 22.44
CA LYS A 207 -34.54 29.32 21.34
C LYS A 207 -35.78 30.19 21.52
N SER A 208 -36.27 30.33 22.75
CA SER A 208 -37.39 31.23 23.04
C SER A 208 -37.03 32.70 22.80
N PHE A 209 -35.80 33.11 23.13
CA PHE A 209 -35.31 34.46 22.87
C PHE A 209 -35.14 34.73 21.37
N SER A 210 -34.61 33.76 20.62
CA SER A 210 -34.50 33.85 19.16
C SER A 210 -35.88 33.98 18.48
N LEU A 211 -36.89 33.25 18.95
CA LEU A 211 -38.26 33.38 18.44
C LEU A 211 -38.84 34.78 18.71
N VAL A 212 -38.60 35.35 19.89
CA VAL A 212 -39.04 36.72 20.23
C VAL A 212 -38.33 37.75 19.36
N VAL A 213 -37.03 37.59 19.09
CA VAL A 213 -36.26 38.48 18.20
C VAL A 213 -36.77 38.39 16.76
N ILE A 214 -37.09 37.19 16.27
CA ILE A 214 -37.66 37.00 14.92
C ILE A 214 -39.05 37.62 14.83
N ILE A 215 -39.91 37.45 15.83
CA ILE A 215 -41.23 38.09 15.87
C ILE A 215 -41.07 39.62 15.91
N ALA A 216 -40.13 40.15 16.69
CA ALA A 216 -39.84 41.58 16.71
C ALA A 216 -39.34 42.08 15.35
N MET A 217 -38.45 41.34 14.68
CA MET A 217 -37.99 41.66 13.32
C MET A 217 -39.14 41.62 12.31
N CYS A 218 -40.05 40.65 12.42
CA CYS A 218 -41.24 40.56 11.57
C CYS A 218 -42.19 41.74 11.81
N VAL A 219 -42.42 42.16 13.06
CA VAL A 219 -43.24 43.34 13.40
C VAL A 219 -42.62 44.63 12.87
N ILE A 220 -41.30 44.75 12.94
CA ILE A 220 -40.54 45.88 12.38
C ILE A 220 -40.67 45.89 10.85
N ARG A 221 -40.54 44.73 10.20
CA ARG A 221 -40.62 44.62 8.73
C ARG A 221 -42.05 44.78 8.18
N PHE A 222 -43.07 44.45 8.97
CA PHE A 222 -44.49 44.63 8.59
C PHE A 222 -44.93 46.11 8.63
N ASN A 223 -44.27 46.94 9.45
CA ASN A 223 -44.56 48.38 9.55
C ASN A 223 -43.70 49.27 8.63
N GLY A 224 -42.92 48.66 7.73
CA GLY A 224 -42.15 49.38 6.70
C GLY A 224 -40.70 48.90 6.58
N PRO A 225 -39.93 49.46 5.64
CA PRO A 225 -38.51 49.14 5.43
C PRO A 225 -37.69 49.37 6.71
N ILE A 226 -36.60 48.60 6.87
CA ILE A 226 -35.66 48.74 7.99
C ILE A 226 -34.68 49.88 7.67
N ASP A 227 -35.20 51.11 7.59
CA ASP A 227 -34.43 52.33 7.35
C ASP A 227 -34.57 53.30 8.54
N HIS A 228 -33.70 54.32 8.60
CA HIS A 228 -33.66 55.32 9.68
C HIS A 228 -34.94 56.16 9.83
N GLU A 229 -35.88 56.06 8.89
CA GLU A 229 -37.18 56.74 8.90
C GLU A 229 -38.30 55.94 9.58
N ASN A 230 -38.03 54.70 9.99
CA ASN A 230 -39.00 53.88 10.70
C ASN A 230 -39.15 54.39 12.14
N ALA A 231 -40.38 54.69 12.58
CA ALA A 231 -40.66 55.44 13.83
C ALA A 231 -40.12 54.77 15.11
N LEU A 232 -39.89 53.46 15.07
CA LEU A 232 -39.33 52.67 16.18
C LEU A 232 -37.79 52.63 16.19
N ILE A 233 -37.13 52.89 15.06
CA ILE A 233 -35.67 52.78 14.86
C ILE A 233 -34.99 54.16 14.84
N GLY A 234 -35.68 55.20 14.34
CA GLY A 234 -35.14 56.56 14.16
C GLY A 234 -34.68 57.27 15.44
N SER A 235 -35.03 56.78 16.64
CA SER A 235 -34.57 57.34 17.91
C SER A 235 -33.16 56.90 18.33
N LEU A 236 -32.62 55.83 17.72
CA LEU A 236 -31.33 55.24 18.09
C LEU A 236 -30.14 55.78 17.27
N PHE A 237 -30.38 56.43 16.13
CA PHE A 237 -29.32 56.81 15.17
C PHE A 237 -29.34 58.30 14.77
N LYS A 238 -29.36 59.19 15.76
CA LYS A 238 -29.11 60.63 15.55
C LYS A 238 -27.65 60.96 15.87
N LYS A 239 -26.79 61.13 14.85
CA LYS A 239 -25.92 62.30 14.62
C LYS A 239 -24.83 62.09 13.55
N SER A 240 -24.86 63.01 12.57
CA SER A 240 -23.79 63.65 11.77
C SER A 240 -23.08 62.87 10.64
N ALA A 241 -23.57 63.08 9.40
CA ALA A 241 -22.98 63.94 8.35
C ALA A 241 -21.42 64.01 8.28
N ASP A 242 -20.72 63.80 7.15
CA ASP A 242 -20.96 64.33 5.79
C ASP A 242 -20.20 63.55 4.68
N ASP A 243 -20.59 63.85 3.44
CA ASP A 243 -19.83 63.84 2.16
C ASP A 243 -19.91 62.65 1.15
N ALA A 244 -20.89 62.80 0.26
CA ALA A 244 -20.74 63.06 -1.19
C ALA A 244 -20.37 61.93 -2.21
N THR A 245 -21.39 61.66 -3.06
CA THR A 245 -21.38 61.43 -4.54
C THR A 245 -20.54 60.26 -5.11
N VAL A 246 -21.09 59.18 -5.66
CA VAL A 246 -22.15 58.95 -6.67
C VAL A 246 -21.91 59.66 -8.01
N VAL A 247 -21.59 58.88 -9.05
CA VAL A 247 -22.21 59.00 -10.39
C VAL A 247 -22.37 57.59 -10.99
N ALA A 248 -23.64 57.20 -11.18
CA ALA A 248 -24.14 56.09 -11.99
C ALA A 248 -24.18 56.52 -13.48
N MET A 249 -24.31 55.66 -14.50
CA MET A 249 -25.48 54.85 -14.86
C MET A 249 -25.15 54.04 -16.15
N ASN A 250 -25.61 52.79 -16.22
CA ASN A 250 -26.53 52.18 -17.21
C ASN A 250 -26.85 52.97 -18.50
N ASP A 251 -27.22 52.40 -19.65
CA ASP A 251 -27.56 51.08 -20.21
C ASP A 251 -27.59 51.32 -21.74
N ASP A 252 -27.34 50.34 -22.60
CA ASP A 252 -28.24 50.07 -23.76
C ASP A 252 -27.93 48.76 -24.49
N GLN A 253 -28.96 48.16 -25.08
CA GLN A 253 -28.95 46.90 -25.83
C GLN A 253 -28.66 47.07 -27.33
N GLY A 254 -28.23 45.98 -27.98
CA GLY A 254 -28.29 45.84 -29.44
C GLY A 254 -27.67 44.53 -29.97
N GLN A 255 -28.52 43.66 -30.54
CA GLN A 255 -28.22 42.34 -31.14
C GLN A 255 -27.37 42.41 -32.43
N GLU A 256 -26.63 41.33 -32.75
CA GLU A 256 -26.86 40.48 -33.94
C GLU A 256 -25.88 39.30 -34.06
N HIS A 257 -26.26 38.32 -34.90
CA HIS A 257 -25.56 37.10 -35.38
C HIS A 257 -25.77 35.82 -34.58
N SER A 258 -25.79 34.62 -35.16
CA SER A 258 -26.32 34.06 -36.42
C SER A 258 -26.13 32.55 -36.26
N ASP A 259 -27.04 31.79 -36.84
CA ASP A 259 -26.82 30.45 -37.39
C ASP A 259 -26.57 29.20 -36.51
N THR A 260 -27.59 28.34 -36.64
CA THR A 260 -27.56 26.88 -36.89
C THR A 260 -26.69 25.97 -36.02
N ARG A 261 -27.43 25.15 -35.26
CA ARG A 261 -26.96 23.95 -34.58
C ARG A 261 -27.53 22.75 -35.34
N GLN A 262 -26.70 21.94 -35.98
CA GLN A 262 -26.99 20.52 -36.17
C GLN A 262 -25.73 19.67 -36.35
N VAL A 263 -25.87 18.45 -35.86
CA VAL A 263 -24.91 17.39 -35.55
C VAL A 263 -24.34 16.77 -36.83
N GLY A 264 -23.03 16.48 -36.84
CA GLY A 264 -22.34 15.71 -37.87
C GLY A 264 -21.84 14.38 -37.33
N GLU A 265 -22.32 13.31 -37.94
CA GLU A 265 -22.22 11.89 -37.62
C GLU A 265 -20.89 11.28 -38.13
N VAL A 266 -20.22 10.44 -37.33
CA VAL A 266 -19.05 9.66 -37.76
C VAL A 266 -19.55 8.29 -38.22
N THR A 267 -19.41 7.98 -39.52
CA THR A 267 -19.68 6.66 -40.08
C THR A 267 -18.37 5.94 -40.39
N VAL A 268 -18.15 4.79 -39.76
CA VAL A 268 -17.04 3.86 -40.02
C VAL A 268 -17.45 2.92 -41.16
N LYS A 269 -16.66 2.82 -42.23
CA LYS A 269 -16.75 1.72 -43.20
C LYS A 269 -15.58 0.75 -42.97
N LEU A 270 -15.93 -0.51 -42.75
CA LEU A 270 -15.01 -1.65 -42.75
C LEU A 270 -14.89 -2.18 -44.18
N ASP A 271 -13.71 -2.64 -44.57
CA ASP A 271 -13.54 -3.39 -45.82
C ASP A 271 -13.98 -4.86 -45.68
N GLU A 272 -13.92 -5.61 -46.78
CA GLU A 272 -14.40 -7.00 -46.88
C GLU A 272 -13.61 -8.00 -46.03
N ASN A 273 -12.56 -7.55 -45.31
CA ASN A 273 -11.79 -8.34 -44.35
C ASN A 273 -11.91 -7.81 -42.91
N GLY A 274 -12.81 -6.86 -42.64
CA GLY A 274 -13.14 -6.39 -41.29
C GLY A 274 -12.11 -5.43 -40.68
N GLN A 275 -11.28 -4.76 -41.49
CA GLN A 275 -10.33 -3.75 -41.01
C GLN A 275 -10.85 -2.33 -41.28
N ALA A 276 -10.66 -1.42 -40.31
CA ALA A 276 -11.03 -0.01 -40.42
C ALA A 276 -9.92 0.79 -41.12
N VAL A 277 -10.21 1.36 -42.29
CA VAL A 277 -9.25 2.16 -43.06
C VAL A 277 -9.66 3.64 -43.07
N ALA A 278 -8.93 4.42 -42.25
CA ALA A 278 -8.69 5.87 -42.22
C ALA A 278 -9.87 6.89 -42.16
N VAL A 279 -9.79 7.74 -41.12
CA VAL A 279 -10.49 9.03 -40.94
C VAL A 279 -9.67 10.12 -41.65
N ILE A 280 -10.31 10.93 -42.51
CA ILE A 280 -9.66 12.03 -43.23
C ILE A 280 -9.62 13.29 -42.34
N THR A 281 -8.43 13.88 -42.19
CA THR A 281 -8.26 15.32 -41.86
C THR A 281 -7.44 15.98 -42.97
N SER A 282 -7.95 17.10 -43.50
CA SER A 282 -7.39 17.84 -44.63
C SER A 282 -6.08 18.57 -44.30
N SER A 283 -5.06 18.48 -45.17
CA SER A 283 -4.58 19.63 -45.96
C SER A 283 -3.52 19.22 -46.99
N ASP A 284 -3.72 19.77 -48.18
CA ASP A 284 -3.03 19.73 -49.48
C ASP A 284 -1.50 19.58 -49.56
N GLU A 285 -1.05 18.56 -50.31
CA GLU A 285 -0.22 18.68 -51.54
C GLU A 285 -0.12 17.28 -52.20
N VAL A 286 -0.62 17.13 -53.42
CA VAL A 286 -0.78 15.81 -54.10
C VAL A 286 0.42 15.57 -55.03
N ALA A 287 1.30 14.64 -54.66
CA ALA A 287 2.28 14.05 -55.57
C ALA A 287 1.58 13.21 -56.65
N SER A 288 2.13 13.20 -57.86
CA SER A 288 1.49 12.58 -59.03
C SER A 288 1.53 11.04 -58.93
N VAL A 289 0.50 10.37 -59.49
CA VAL A 289 0.34 8.90 -59.45
C VAL A 289 1.55 8.18 -60.07
N ASP A 290 2.23 8.80 -61.04
CA ASP A 290 3.43 8.23 -61.68
C ASP A 290 4.65 8.21 -60.73
N GLU A 291 4.77 9.17 -59.80
CA GLU A 291 5.86 9.19 -58.81
C GLU A 291 5.68 8.10 -57.75
N LEU A 292 4.43 7.83 -57.32
CA LEU A 292 4.11 6.74 -56.41
C LEU A 292 4.30 5.36 -57.05
N GLN A 293 4.11 5.26 -58.37
CA GLN A 293 4.28 4.01 -59.11
C GLN A 293 5.77 3.69 -59.32
N GLN A 294 6.62 4.69 -59.61
CA GLN A 294 8.08 4.54 -59.66
C GLN A 294 8.68 4.17 -58.30
N LEU A 295 8.16 4.74 -57.20
CA LEU A 295 8.60 4.38 -55.85
C LEU A 295 8.23 2.94 -55.48
N ARG A 296 7.08 2.44 -55.97
CA ARG A 296 6.61 1.07 -55.73
C ARG A 296 7.42 0.03 -56.49
N GLU A 297 7.86 0.34 -57.72
CA GLU A 297 8.76 -0.53 -58.49
C GLU A 297 10.16 -0.60 -57.87
N GLN A 298 10.71 0.52 -57.38
CA GLN A 298 12.02 0.54 -56.69
C GLN A 298 12.03 -0.27 -55.38
N ILE A 299 10.91 -0.32 -54.66
CA ILE A 299 10.78 -1.10 -53.43
C ILE A 299 10.58 -2.60 -53.73
N ALA A 300 9.98 -2.94 -54.87
CA ALA A 300 9.78 -4.32 -55.31
C ALA A 300 11.07 -4.96 -55.85
N GLU A 301 12.00 -4.18 -56.39
CA GLU A 301 13.25 -4.70 -56.97
C GLU A 301 14.33 -5.02 -55.91
N ASN A 302 14.20 -4.52 -54.68
CA ASN A 302 15.23 -4.64 -53.65
C ASN A 302 14.95 -5.67 -52.53
N LYS A 303 14.12 -6.70 -52.80
CA LYS A 303 13.86 -7.77 -51.82
C LYS A 303 13.62 -9.14 -52.47
N VAL A 304 14.70 -9.80 -52.88
CA VAL A 304 14.75 -11.26 -53.09
C VAL A 304 16.08 -11.79 -52.54
N VAL A 305 16.06 -12.37 -51.33
CA VAL A 305 16.77 -13.62 -50.99
C VAL A 305 15.99 -14.28 -49.85
N GLU A 306 15.21 -15.31 -50.17
CA GLU A 306 14.70 -16.32 -49.23
C GLU A 306 15.79 -17.38 -48.98
N ALA A 307 15.81 -17.96 -47.77
CA ALA A 307 16.45 -19.24 -47.52
C ALA A 307 15.60 -20.06 -46.55
N GLU A 308 15.05 -21.16 -47.07
CA GLU A 308 14.41 -22.26 -46.37
C GLU A 308 15.42 -23.15 -45.61
N SER A 309 14.93 -23.84 -44.58
CA SER A 309 15.63 -24.84 -43.76
C SER A 309 15.76 -26.20 -44.47
N PRO A 310 16.78 -27.03 -44.12
CA PRO A 310 16.71 -28.47 -44.34
C PRO A 310 16.94 -29.32 -43.07
N GLN A 311 16.22 -30.46 -43.01
CA GLN A 311 16.51 -31.62 -42.16
C GLN A 311 17.18 -32.73 -43.00
N ASP A 312 18.14 -33.46 -42.41
CA ASP A 312 18.22 -34.95 -42.32
C ASP A 312 19.67 -35.51 -42.26
N GLU A 313 19.89 -36.24 -41.15
CA GLU A 313 20.54 -37.56 -40.92
C GLU A 313 21.94 -38.01 -41.44
N GLU A 314 22.57 -38.80 -40.55
CA GLU A 314 23.69 -39.79 -40.66
C GLU A 314 25.14 -39.30 -40.86
N GLU A 315 26.22 -39.91 -40.34
CA GLU A 315 26.54 -40.90 -39.28
C GLU A 315 28.11 -41.04 -39.32
N LEU A 316 28.73 -41.60 -38.27
CA LEU A 316 30.05 -42.29 -38.18
C LEU A 316 31.21 -41.72 -37.32
N LYS A 317 31.31 -42.35 -36.13
CA LYS A 317 32.41 -43.22 -35.60
C LYS A 317 33.71 -42.65 -35.00
N VAL A 318 34.06 -43.34 -33.90
CA VAL A 318 35.15 -43.17 -32.92
C VAL A 318 36.26 -44.21 -33.13
N SER A 319 37.44 -43.88 -32.56
CA SER A 319 38.60 -44.70 -32.16
C SER A 319 39.73 -44.83 -33.20
N ASP A 320 41.03 -44.77 -32.83
CA ASP A 320 41.62 -45.36 -31.63
C ASP A 320 43.07 -44.89 -31.33
N ASN A 321 43.47 -45.02 -30.05
CA ASN A 321 44.82 -45.38 -29.54
C ASN A 321 45.98 -44.35 -29.48
N LEU A 322 46.89 -44.36 -28.49
CA LEU A 322 47.04 -44.97 -27.15
C LEU A 322 48.38 -44.42 -26.56
N GLY A 323 48.49 -44.25 -25.24
CA GLY A 323 49.76 -44.51 -24.51
C GLY A 323 50.75 -43.36 -24.21
N LYS A 324 50.86 -43.04 -22.90
CA LYS A 324 51.97 -42.32 -22.21
C LYS A 324 53.29 -43.14 -22.24
N PRO A 325 54.36 -42.74 -21.50
CA PRO A 325 55.21 -41.54 -21.53
C PRO A 325 56.72 -41.95 -21.66
N GLN A 326 57.67 -41.00 -21.50
CA GLN A 326 58.88 -41.11 -20.63
C GLN A 326 60.21 -40.54 -21.22
N LEU A 327 60.69 -39.50 -20.52
CA LEU A 327 62.04 -39.20 -20.05
C LEU A 327 63.19 -38.62 -20.91
N ALA A 328 63.88 -37.71 -20.20
CA ALA A 328 65.28 -37.28 -20.25
C ALA A 328 65.61 -36.29 -21.37
N GLY A 329 65.89 -35.02 -21.07
CA GLY A 329 66.97 -34.53 -20.21
C GLY A 329 68.09 -34.06 -21.16
N GLU A 330 68.78 -32.93 -21.03
CA GLU A 330 69.12 -32.11 -19.88
C GLU A 330 69.87 -30.89 -20.46
N GLY A 331 69.69 -29.68 -19.90
CA GLY A 331 70.36 -28.47 -20.39
C GLY A 331 69.84 -27.17 -19.74
N ASP A 332 70.33 -26.91 -18.53
CA ASP A 332 70.15 -25.74 -17.63
C ASP A 332 70.35 -24.33 -18.27
N PRO A 333 70.19 -23.22 -17.52
CA PRO A 333 68.99 -22.71 -16.86
C PRO A 333 68.74 -21.24 -17.28
N ILE A 334 67.52 -20.86 -17.66
CA ILE A 334 67.17 -19.42 -17.71
C ILE A 334 66.41 -19.11 -16.43
N GLY A 335 67.08 -18.36 -15.55
CA GLY A 335 66.58 -17.91 -14.27
C GLY A 335 65.29 -17.10 -14.40
N LEU A 336 64.45 -17.23 -13.38
CA LEU A 336 63.19 -16.55 -13.18
C LEU A 336 63.28 -15.05 -13.49
N ALA A 337 62.54 -14.60 -14.50
CA ALA A 337 61.97 -13.27 -14.51
C ALA A 337 60.53 -13.40 -14.01
N VAL A 338 60.25 -12.73 -12.90
CA VAL A 338 58.91 -12.57 -12.33
C VAL A 338 58.09 -11.75 -13.32
N GLU A 339 57.10 -12.36 -13.96
CA GLU A 339 56.06 -11.66 -14.72
C GLU A 339 54.75 -11.76 -13.92
N GLY A 340 54.75 -11.05 -12.80
CA GLY A 340 53.54 -10.68 -12.07
C GLY A 340 53.14 -9.28 -12.50
N ALA A 341 52.38 -9.18 -13.59
CA ALA A 341 51.49 -8.06 -13.81
C ALA A 341 50.08 -8.64 -13.64
N GLU A 342 49.58 -8.58 -12.41
CA GLU A 342 48.15 -8.62 -12.17
C GLU A 342 47.48 -7.64 -13.14
N PRO A 343 46.34 -7.99 -13.78
CA PRO A 343 45.54 -6.97 -14.44
C PRO A 343 45.27 -5.90 -13.40
N ALA A 344 45.73 -4.67 -13.67
CA ALA A 344 45.49 -3.55 -12.78
C ALA A 344 43.98 -3.49 -12.53
N GLU A 345 43.56 -3.77 -11.29
CA GLU A 345 42.24 -3.37 -10.83
C GLU A 345 42.12 -1.89 -11.15
N GLU A 346 41.19 -1.54 -12.04
CA GLU A 346 40.82 -0.15 -12.25
C GLU A 346 40.52 0.42 -10.86
N PRO A 347 41.19 1.51 -10.45
CA PRO A 347 40.94 2.08 -9.13
C PRO A 347 39.45 2.40 -9.04
N LEU A 348 38.78 1.81 -8.04
CA LEU A 348 37.40 2.13 -7.72
C LEU A 348 37.29 3.66 -7.64
N PRO A 349 36.29 4.28 -8.30
CA PRO A 349 36.16 5.73 -8.34
C PRO A 349 36.15 6.28 -6.90
N GLU A 350 36.99 7.29 -6.64
CA GLU A 350 37.05 7.93 -5.32
C GLU A 350 35.65 8.40 -4.90
N ARG A 351 35.20 7.94 -3.73
CA ARG A 351 33.88 8.28 -3.21
C ARG A 351 33.84 9.75 -2.81
N VAL A 352 32.99 10.53 -3.47
CA VAL A 352 32.80 11.95 -3.19
C VAL A 352 31.67 12.11 -2.18
N GLN A 353 31.85 12.92 -1.14
CA GLN A 353 30.74 13.28 -0.26
C GLN A 353 29.76 14.15 -1.05
N VAL A 354 28.52 13.70 -1.16
CA VAL A 354 27.48 14.38 -1.95
C VAL A 354 26.43 15.06 -1.10
N GLY A 355 26.27 14.64 0.16
CA GLY A 355 25.23 15.16 1.01
C GLY A 355 25.36 14.77 2.47
N GLU A 356 24.30 15.09 3.21
CA GLU A 356 24.18 14.79 4.63
C GLU A 356 22.77 14.26 4.93
N PHE A 357 22.72 13.18 5.70
CA PHE A 357 21.46 12.61 6.14
C PHE A 357 20.83 13.45 7.25
N LEU A 358 19.55 13.74 7.08
CA LEU A 358 18.75 14.50 8.01
C LEU A 358 17.74 13.59 8.71
N ALA A 359 18.08 12.98 9.85
CA ALA A 359 16.99 12.55 10.74
C ALA A 359 17.41 12.27 12.17
N ASP A 360 16.70 12.90 13.12
CA ASP A 360 16.70 12.58 14.56
C ASP A 360 15.72 11.44 14.94
N GLU A 361 14.76 11.04 14.08
CA GLU A 361 13.70 10.06 14.46
C GLU A 361 13.37 8.98 13.38
N GLN A 362 14.16 8.83 12.32
CA GLN A 362 13.86 7.90 11.22
C GLN A 362 14.80 6.69 11.18
N ILE A 363 14.32 5.55 10.68
CA ILE A 363 15.16 4.38 10.36
C ILE A 363 15.26 4.27 8.85
N THR A 364 16.46 4.58 8.37
CA THR A 364 16.84 4.47 6.96
C THR A 364 18.01 3.50 6.87
N PHE A 365 17.97 2.62 5.88
CA PHE A 365 19.06 1.69 5.63
C PHE A 365 19.91 2.17 4.46
N LEU A 366 21.22 2.19 4.70
CA LEU A 366 22.26 2.53 3.74
C LEU A 366 23.05 1.26 3.42
N LYS A 367 23.23 0.98 2.12
CA LYS A 367 24.22 0.03 1.63
C LYS A 367 25.33 0.81 0.93
N PRO A 368 26.51 0.95 1.56
CA PRO A 368 27.69 1.50 0.91
C PRO A 368 28.16 0.62 -0.25
N GLN A 369 28.72 1.22 -1.30
CA GLN A 369 29.25 0.50 -2.46
C GLN A 369 30.26 -0.61 -2.07
N ASP A 370 31.12 -0.34 -1.10
CA ASP A 370 32.20 -1.26 -0.68
C ASP A 370 31.79 -2.20 0.47
N LYS A 371 30.53 -2.14 0.92
CA LYS A 371 30.02 -2.99 2.00
C LYS A 371 28.80 -3.78 1.54
N ASN A 372 28.86 -5.10 1.69
CA ASN A 372 27.72 -5.99 1.44
C ASN A 372 26.69 -6.02 2.57
N GLU A 373 26.78 -5.10 3.53
CA GLU A 373 25.90 -5.04 4.70
C GLU A 373 25.08 -3.74 4.73
N TRP A 374 23.84 -3.86 5.21
CA TRP A 374 22.98 -2.71 5.47
C TRP A 374 23.32 -2.10 6.82
N THR A 375 23.56 -0.80 6.80
CA THR A 375 23.82 0.00 8.00
C THR A 375 22.68 0.98 8.21
N ARG A 376 22.35 1.25 9.47
CA ARG A 376 21.37 2.30 9.81
C ARG A 376 22.06 3.66 9.71
N LEU A 377 21.43 4.61 9.03
CA LEU A 377 21.85 6.00 9.07
C LEU A 377 21.48 6.65 10.42
N VAL A 378 22.38 7.47 10.94
CA VAL A 378 22.16 8.31 12.13
C VAL A 378 22.19 9.77 11.71
N THR A 379 21.57 10.67 12.49
CA THR A 379 21.55 12.11 12.20
C THR A 379 22.94 12.62 11.82
N ALA A 380 23.02 13.49 10.81
CA ALA A 380 24.25 14.12 10.35
C ALA A 380 25.29 13.14 9.76
N SER A 381 24.88 11.92 9.39
CA SER A 381 25.76 11.00 8.67
C SER A 381 26.12 11.59 7.30
N PRO A 382 27.41 11.67 6.93
CA PRO A 382 27.81 12.05 5.59
C PRO A 382 27.39 10.97 4.59
N LEU A 383 26.88 11.41 3.45
CA LEU A 383 26.44 10.57 2.34
C LEU A 383 27.42 10.69 1.18
N PHE A 384 27.75 9.57 0.54
CA PHE A 384 28.81 9.49 -0.47
C PHE A 384 28.27 8.94 -1.79
N SER A 385 28.92 9.30 -2.89
CA SER A 385 28.65 8.68 -4.20
C SER A 385 28.77 7.15 -4.12
N GLY A 386 27.90 6.46 -4.86
CA GLY A 386 27.76 5.00 -4.83
C GLY A 386 26.92 4.46 -3.66
N ASP A 387 26.50 5.29 -2.70
CA ASP A 387 25.58 4.85 -1.66
C ASP A 387 24.20 4.51 -2.23
N ARG A 388 23.66 3.35 -1.82
CA ARG A 388 22.25 3.02 -2.01
C ARG A 388 21.47 3.23 -0.74
N ILE A 389 20.41 4.02 -0.85
CA ILE A 389 19.52 4.34 0.26
C ILE A 389 18.18 3.66 0.02
N ILE A 390 17.75 2.87 1.00
CA ILE A 390 16.43 2.26 1.03
C ILE A 390 15.63 2.86 2.18
N CYS A 391 14.53 3.52 1.81
CA CYS A 391 13.46 3.88 2.73
C CYS A 391 12.49 2.71 2.80
N VAL A 392 12.20 2.24 4.01
CA VAL A 392 11.29 1.11 4.25
C VAL A 392 9.97 1.60 4.83
N ALA A 393 8.89 0.85 4.59
CA ALA A 393 7.55 1.23 4.99
C ALA A 393 7.47 1.61 6.48
N GLY A 394 6.79 2.72 6.78
CA GLY A 394 6.73 3.30 8.12
C GLY A 394 7.72 4.42 8.39
N PHE A 395 8.65 4.69 7.46
CA PHE A 395 9.60 5.77 7.59
C PHE A 395 9.54 6.72 6.39
N ASN A 396 9.92 7.96 6.65
CA ASN A 396 10.42 8.84 5.60
C ASN A 396 11.94 8.83 5.71
N THR A 397 12.62 9.22 4.64
CA THR A 397 14.08 9.34 4.62
C THR A 397 14.41 10.69 4.05
N GLU A 398 15.12 11.52 4.81
CA GLU A 398 15.44 12.90 4.41
C GLU A 398 16.94 13.14 4.36
N PHE A 399 17.39 13.88 3.35
CA PHE A 399 18.78 14.26 3.20
C PHE A 399 18.93 15.54 2.38
N LEU A 400 20.07 16.22 2.53
CA LEU A 400 20.42 17.44 1.80
C LEU A 400 21.58 17.17 0.84
N PHE A 401 21.44 17.68 -0.39
CA PHE A 401 22.56 17.93 -1.29
C PHE A 401 22.93 19.42 -1.26
N ASN A 402 24.23 19.71 -1.20
CA ASN A 402 24.80 21.06 -1.29
C ASN A 402 24.08 22.11 -0.42
N GLU A 403 23.60 21.71 0.77
CA GLU A 403 22.82 22.50 1.75
C GLU A 403 21.46 23.06 1.29
N ASN A 404 21.16 23.06 -0.01
CA ASN A 404 20.02 23.79 -0.57
C ASN A 404 18.98 22.89 -1.26
N ILE A 405 19.33 21.65 -1.58
CA ILE A 405 18.41 20.70 -2.23
C ILE A 405 18.03 19.64 -1.21
N HIS A 406 16.79 19.70 -0.72
CA HIS A 406 16.26 18.72 0.22
C HIS A 406 15.53 17.62 -0.54
N VAL A 407 15.93 16.37 -0.28
CA VAL A 407 15.35 15.17 -0.85
C VAL A 407 14.70 14.38 0.26
N ARG A 408 13.46 13.96 0.01
CA ARG A 408 12.66 13.14 0.91
C ARG A 408 12.08 11.94 0.19
N ILE A 409 12.41 10.73 0.63
CA ILE A 409 11.76 9.50 0.21
C ILE A 409 10.57 9.23 1.14
N VAL A 410 9.42 8.90 0.58
CA VAL A 410 8.15 8.78 1.32
C VAL A 410 7.70 7.34 1.42
N SER A 411 7.58 6.83 2.65
CA SER A 411 7.17 5.46 2.98
C SER A 411 8.12 4.39 2.44
N SER A 412 8.25 4.24 1.13
CA SER A 412 9.15 3.27 0.52
C SER A 412 9.79 3.81 -0.75
N GLY A 413 11.08 3.56 -0.93
CA GLY A 413 11.78 3.87 -2.17
C GLY A 413 13.26 3.50 -2.12
N GLU A 414 13.81 3.27 -3.30
CA GLU A 414 15.23 2.97 -3.51
C GLU A 414 15.83 4.10 -4.36
N VAL A 415 16.87 4.73 -3.85
CA VAL A 415 17.64 5.73 -4.59
C VAL A 415 19.13 5.41 -4.50
N GLU A 416 19.86 5.86 -5.51
CA GLU A 416 21.32 5.72 -5.58
C GLU A 416 21.96 7.10 -5.77
N LEU A 417 22.95 7.37 -4.92
CA LEU A 417 23.66 8.63 -4.91
C LEU A 417 24.80 8.60 -5.93
N VAL A 418 24.87 9.60 -6.79
CA VAL A 418 25.87 9.66 -7.87
C VAL A 418 26.80 10.83 -7.64
N ALA A 419 28.06 10.67 -8.04
CA ALA A 419 29.02 11.77 -8.02
C ALA A 419 28.47 12.96 -8.85
N PRO A 420 28.75 14.21 -8.45
CA PRO A 420 28.40 15.35 -9.27
C PRO A 420 29.01 15.24 -10.67
N ASP A 421 28.38 15.85 -11.67
CA ASP A 421 28.99 15.88 -13.01
C ASP A 421 30.27 16.75 -13.05
N SER A 422 30.86 16.85 -14.24
CA SER A 422 32.03 17.69 -14.48
C SER A 422 31.82 19.18 -14.15
N GLU A 423 30.56 19.65 -14.08
CA GLU A 423 30.21 21.02 -13.72
C GLU A 423 29.87 21.18 -12.23
N GLY A 424 29.89 20.09 -11.46
CA GLY A 424 29.56 20.06 -10.04
C GLY A 424 28.06 20.00 -9.75
N LEU A 425 27.22 19.71 -10.75
CA LEU A 425 25.77 19.54 -10.57
C LEU A 425 25.50 18.24 -9.80
N PRO A 426 24.72 18.28 -8.70
CA PRO A 426 24.29 17.08 -7.99
C PRO A 426 23.55 16.10 -8.90
N GLN A 427 23.71 14.80 -8.64
CA GLN A 427 23.04 13.74 -9.39
C GLN A 427 22.37 12.72 -8.46
N LEU A 428 21.19 12.25 -8.87
CA LEU A 428 20.42 11.25 -8.14
C LEU A 428 19.76 10.26 -9.12
N VAL A 429 19.88 8.96 -8.84
CA VAL A 429 19.11 7.93 -9.53
C VAL A 429 17.93 7.52 -8.64
N VAL A 430 16.73 7.54 -9.20
CA VAL A 430 15.52 7.03 -8.53
C VAL A 430 15.17 5.68 -9.15
N HIS A 431 15.40 4.60 -8.39
CA HIS A 431 15.14 3.23 -8.85
C HIS A 431 13.67 2.85 -8.73
N SER A 432 13.01 3.29 -7.65
CA SER A 432 11.60 3.05 -7.37
C SER A 432 11.10 3.90 -6.20
N GLY A 433 9.78 4.02 -6.08
CA GLY A 433 9.10 4.63 -4.93
C GLY A 433 8.79 6.10 -5.11
N LYS A 434 8.43 6.73 -3.99
CA LYS A 434 7.96 8.12 -3.94
C LYS A 434 9.06 9.03 -3.40
N VAL A 435 9.47 10.01 -4.20
CA VAL A 435 10.54 10.95 -3.86
C VAL A 435 10.02 12.38 -4.02
N VAL A 436 10.38 13.24 -3.08
CA VAL A 436 10.11 14.67 -3.13
C VAL A 436 11.43 15.40 -3.10
N ILE A 437 11.64 16.30 -4.05
CA ILE A 437 12.84 17.13 -4.15
C ILE A 437 12.39 18.58 -4.05
N SER A 438 13.04 19.36 -3.18
CA SER A 438 12.66 20.73 -2.89
C SER A 438 13.87 21.67 -2.80
N ASN A 439 13.68 22.91 -3.25
CA ASN A 439 14.68 23.97 -3.10
C ASN A 439 14.47 24.71 -1.78
N GLN A 440 15.44 24.59 -0.88
CA GLN A 440 15.51 25.30 0.40
C GLN A 440 16.36 26.57 0.33
N GLY A 441 17.11 26.76 -0.76
CA GLY A 441 17.93 27.94 -1.01
C GLY A 441 17.15 29.15 -1.54
N GLN A 442 17.79 30.32 -1.48
CA GLN A 442 17.22 31.58 -2.02
C GLN A 442 17.42 31.73 -3.53
N GLN A 443 18.36 30.99 -4.11
CA GLN A 443 18.69 31.02 -5.53
C GLN A 443 18.09 29.81 -6.26
N GLN A 444 18.07 29.87 -7.58
CA GLN A 444 17.71 28.74 -8.42
C GLN A 444 18.65 27.55 -8.14
N GLN A 445 18.06 26.36 -7.99
CA GLN A 445 18.77 25.10 -7.85
C GLN A 445 18.45 24.18 -9.02
N ALA A 446 19.37 23.25 -9.29
CA ALA A 446 19.15 22.19 -10.25
C ALA A 446 19.80 20.88 -9.78
N ILE A 447 19.24 19.76 -10.20
CA ILE A 447 19.76 18.42 -9.92
C ILE A 447 19.56 17.53 -11.14
N GLY A 448 20.59 16.79 -11.54
CA GLY A 448 20.50 15.75 -12.55
C GLY A 448 19.75 14.54 -12.00
N LEU A 449 18.71 14.11 -12.69
CA LEU A 449 17.91 12.94 -12.32
C LEU A 449 18.01 11.86 -13.38
N SER A 450 18.31 10.64 -12.95
CA SER A 450 18.04 9.44 -13.73
C SER A 450 16.77 8.81 -13.22
N LEU A 451 15.70 8.93 -14.00
CA LEU A 451 14.39 8.35 -13.72
C LEU A 451 14.17 7.24 -14.73
N ALA A 452 13.97 6.00 -14.29
CA ALA A 452 13.64 4.90 -15.21
C ALA A 452 14.69 4.66 -16.32
N GLY A 453 15.97 4.91 -16.06
CA GLY A 453 17.04 4.82 -17.06
C GLY A 453 17.07 5.97 -18.07
N ARG A 454 16.25 7.02 -17.85
CA ARG A 454 16.22 8.24 -18.65
C ARG A 454 16.79 9.41 -17.83
N ALA A 455 17.82 10.05 -18.36
CA ALA A 455 18.42 11.23 -17.76
C ALA A 455 17.58 12.48 -18.06
N GLY A 456 17.53 13.40 -17.10
CA GLY A 456 16.98 14.73 -17.28
C GLY A 456 17.40 15.67 -16.15
N LEU A 457 17.21 16.97 -16.37
CA LEU A 457 17.54 18.03 -15.43
C LEU A 457 16.27 18.48 -14.69
N LEU A 458 16.27 18.40 -13.37
CA LEU A 458 15.23 19.02 -12.55
C LEU A 458 15.65 20.44 -12.19
N GLU A 459 14.87 21.43 -12.64
CA GLU A 459 15.02 22.85 -12.32
C GLU A 459 14.06 23.26 -11.19
N LEU A 460 14.60 23.92 -10.17
CA LEU A 460 13.87 24.42 -9.01
C LEU A 460 14.16 25.92 -8.85
N PRO A 461 13.38 26.80 -9.53
CA PRO A 461 13.76 28.19 -9.75
C PRO A 461 13.68 29.09 -8.51
N GLU A 462 12.84 28.78 -7.53
CA GLU A 462 12.59 29.64 -6.37
C GLU A 462 12.49 28.83 -5.07
N THR A 463 12.61 29.51 -3.92
CA THR A 463 12.51 28.86 -2.61
C THR A 463 11.13 28.20 -2.43
N GLY A 464 11.16 26.92 -2.06
CA GLY A 464 9.98 26.07 -1.95
C GLY A 464 9.42 25.60 -3.30
N SER A 465 10.13 25.79 -4.41
CA SER A 465 9.93 24.97 -5.61
C SER A 465 10.11 23.51 -5.26
N GLU A 466 9.20 22.67 -5.74
CA GLU A 466 9.16 21.25 -5.40
C GLU A 466 8.79 20.40 -6.59
N MET A 467 9.31 19.19 -6.57
CA MET A 467 8.99 18.11 -7.50
C MET A 467 8.59 16.87 -6.73
N PHE A 468 7.43 16.30 -7.08
CA PHE A 468 6.93 15.05 -6.53
C PHE A 468 7.03 13.96 -7.58
N ILE A 469 7.78 12.90 -7.29
CA ILE A 469 8.13 11.84 -8.22
C ILE A 469 7.61 10.51 -7.66
N ASP A 470 6.87 9.76 -8.45
CA ASP A 470 6.39 8.40 -8.14
C ASP A 470 6.86 7.48 -9.26
N THR A 471 7.85 6.63 -8.95
CA THR A 471 8.48 5.71 -9.91
C THR A 471 8.04 4.29 -9.61
N GLN A 472 7.30 3.70 -10.53
CA GLN A 472 6.76 2.34 -10.44
C GLN A 472 7.29 1.49 -11.58
N ARG A 473 7.24 0.17 -11.42
CA ARG A 473 7.67 -0.78 -12.45
C ARG A 473 6.47 -1.61 -12.88
N TYR A 474 6.22 -1.64 -14.17
CA TYR A 474 5.29 -2.54 -14.80
C TYR A 474 6.05 -3.74 -15.36
N PHE A 475 5.49 -4.92 -15.11
CA PHE A 475 5.98 -6.18 -15.64
C PHE A 475 4.83 -6.87 -16.36
N GLU A 476 5.07 -7.27 -17.61
CA GLU A 476 4.10 -8.06 -18.33
C GLU A 476 4.04 -9.49 -17.76
N PRO A 477 2.86 -9.99 -17.36
CA PRO A 477 2.76 -11.33 -16.77
C PRO A 477 3.16 -12.45 -17.74
N GLY A 478 3.85 -13.47 -17.22
CA GLY A 478 4.08 -14.74 -17.93
C GLY A 478 5.29 -14.79 -18.89
N LEU A 479 6.05 -13.70 -19.05
CA LEU A 479 7.25 -13.69 -19.86
C LEU A 479 8.46 -14.37 -19.19
N ARG A 480 9.34 -14.96 -20.01
CA ARG A 480 10.72 -15.29 -19.61
C ARG A 480 11.49 -13.97 -19.59
N ILE A 481 11.83 -13.49 -18.40
CA ILE A 481 12.44 -12.19 -18.19
C ILE A 481 13.76 -12.11 -18.97
N ASN A 482 13.75 -11.31 -20.04
CA ASN A 482 14.93 -10.59 -20.43
C ASN A 482 14.82 -9.18 -19.82
N GLN A 483 15.93 -8.59 -19.40
CA GLN A 483 15.99 -7.26 -18.78
C GLN A 483 15.32 -6.13 -19.60
N LYS A 484 15.03 -6.37 -20.89
CA LYS A 484 14.37 -5.44 -21.81
C LYS A 484 12.84 -5.33 -21.62
N ASP A 485 12.24 -6.20 -20.81
CA ASP A 485 10.77 -6.31 -20.70
C ASP A 485 10.19 -5.57 -19.48
N VAL A 486 11.03 -4.85 -18.72
CA VAL A 486 10.60 -4.05 -17.57
C VAL A 486 10.27 -2.62 -18.02
N VAL A 487 9.00 -2.24 -17.92
CA VAL A 487 8.56 -0.90 -18.28
C VAL A 487 8.43 -0.07 -17.01
N SER A 488 9.33 0.90 -16.83
CA SER A 488 9.20 1.84 -15.73
C SER A 488 8.16 2.91 -16.05
N VAL A 489 7.31 3.22 -15.09
CA VAL A 489 6.27 4.23 -15.18
C VAL A 489 6.57 5.31 -14.14
N VAL A 490 6.78 6.54 -14.59
CA VAL A 490 7.10 7.67 -13.72
C VAL A 490 5.99 8.69 -13.78
N LYS A 491 5.45 9.08 -12.62
CA LYS A 491 4.53 10.19 -12.43
C LYS A 491 5.24 11.32 -11.71
N MET A 492 5.07 12.53 -12.20
CA MET A 492 5.88 13.67 -11.80
C MET A 492 4.99 14.91 -11.67
N HIS A 493 5.00 15.57 -10.52
CA HIS A 493 4.21 16.79 -10.27
C HIS A 493 5.12 17.95 -9.83
N GLY A 494 5.06 19.06 -10.55
CA GLY A 494 5.78 20.29 -10.20
C GLY A 494 4.91 21.27 -9.41
N ARG A 495 5.47 21.86 -8.34
CA ARG A 495 4.87 22.96 -7.56
C ARG A 495 5.81 24.16 -7.52
N LYS A 496 5.25 25.38 -7.51
CA LYS A 496 5.99 26.66 -7.57
C LYS A 496 7.06 26.66 -8.68
N LYS A 497 6.63 26.43 -9.92
CA LYS A 497 7.46 26.40 -11.13
C LYS A 497 8.59 25.35 -11.17
N GLY A 498 8.62 24.37 -10.26
CA GLY A 498 9.50 23.20 -10.42
C GLY A 498 9.21 22.49 -11.75
N ARG A 499 10.26 22.20 -12.53
CA ARG A 499 10.13 21.60 -13.87
C ARG A 499 11.23 20.57 -14.10
N TRP A 500 10.87 19.43 -14.66
CA TRP A 500 11.82 18.47 -15.21
C TRP A 500 12.01 18.71 -16.71
N VAL A 501 13.26 18.71 -17.15
CA VAL A 501 13.68 18.88 -18.54
C VAL A 501 14.38 17.60 -18.99
N ASP A 502 13.83 16.98 -20.04
CA ASP A 502 14.39 15.76 -20.61
C ASP A 502 15.75 16.03 -21.28
N ALA A 503 16.72 15.13 -21.12
CA ALA A 503 18.05 15.28 -21.71
C ALA A 503 18.08 14.98 -23.22
N VAL A 504 17.00 14.41 -23.77
CA VAL A 504 16.89 14.08 -25.20
C VAL A 504 16.61 15.34 -26.02
N GLU A 505 17.49 15.65 -26.97
CA GLU A 505 17.32 16.78 -27.90
C GLU A 505 16.00 16.68 -28.68
N GLY A 506 15.26 17.79 -28.77
CA GLY A 506 13.95 17.86 -29.44
C GLY A 506 12.75 17.41 -28.59
N SER A 507 12.98 16.98 -27.35
CA SER A 507 11.90 16.71 -26.39
C SER A 507 11.27 18.04 -25.94
N GLU A 508 9.99 18.26 -26.24
CA GLU A 508 9.27 19.44 -25.75
C GLU A 508 9.03 19.30 -24.25
N SER A 509 9.80 20.04 -23.45
CA SER A 509 9.49 20.27 -22.03
C SER A 509 8.65 21.54 -21.92
N PRO A 510 7.33 21.43 -21.69
CA PRO A 510 6.45 22.59 -21.68
C PRO A 510 6.80 23.55 -20.52
N ALA A 511 6.53 24.83 -20.77
CA ALA A 511 6.71 25.87 -19.76
C ALA A 511 5.87 25.58 -18.50
N ALA A 512 6.40 25.99 -17.35
CA ALA A 512 5.69 25.84 -16.08
C ALA A 512 4.31 26.51 -16.17
N PRO A 513 3.23 25.83 -15.72
CA PRO A 513 1.89 26.35 -15.91
C PRO A 513 1.68 27.59 -15.02
N ALA A 514 0.97 28.59 -15.54
CA ALA A 514 0.65 29.81 -14.80
C ALA A 514 -0.26 29.55 -13.58
N SER A 515 -1.08 28.49 -13.64
CA SER A 515 -1.91 27.99 -12.55
C SER A 515 -2.00 26.46 -12.60
N GLY A 516 -2.20 25.81 -11.45
CA GLY A 516 -2.19 24.35 -11.32
C GLY A 516 -0.79 23.75 -11.12
N TYR A 517 -0.69 22.44 -11.29
CA TYR A 517 0.55 21.67 -11.12
C TYR A 517 0.94 21.06 -12.46
N GLY A 518 2.20 21.20 -12.86
CA GLY A 518 2.71 20.53 -14.06
C GLY A 518 2.75 19.03 -13.79
N PHE A 519 2.12 18.22 -14.64
CA PHE A 519 2.05 16.78 -14.50
C PHE A 519 2.74 16.10 -15.69
N TYR A 520 3.79 15.34 -15.40
CA TYR A 520 4.58 14.60 -16.38
C TYR A 520 4.37 13.11 -16.17
N THR A 521 4.24 12.39 -17.27
CA THR A 521 4.19 10.93 -17.28
C THR A 521 5.22 10.38 -18.26
N LEU A 522 5.99 9.40 -17.81
CA LEU A 522 6.97 8.67 -18.60
C LEU A 522 6.64 7.19 -18.53
N ILE A 523 6.59 6.52 -19.68
CA ILE A 523 6.41 5.07 -19.79
C ILE A 523 7.58 4.52 -20.60
N GLY A 524 8.53 3.87 -19.93
CA GLY A 524 9.74 3.33 -20.56
C GLY A 524 10.47 4.39 -21.40
N SER A 525 10.73 4.08 -22.67
CA SER A 525 11.40 4.97 -23.62
C SER A 525 10.46 5.90 -24.39
N GLN A 526 9.15 5.90 -24.12
CA GLN A 526 8.19 6.76 -24.82
C GLN A 526 8.48 8.25 -24.58
N GLN A 527 7.97 9.12 -25.46
CA GLN A 527 8.05 10.57 -25.24
C GLN A 527 7.28 10.96 -23.97
N PRO A 528 7.84 11.83 -23.10
CA PRO A 528 7.15 12.33 -21.93
C PRO A 528 5.82 12.98 -22.31
N ARG A 529 4.72 12.60 -21.66
CA ARG A 529 3.43 13.27 -21.86
C ARG A 529 3.25 14.29 -20.74
N TYR A 530 2.87 15.51 -21.11
CA TYR A 530 2.59 16.58 -20.16
C TYR A 530 1.10 16.93 -20.12
N LYS A 531 0.60 17.18 -18.91
CA LYS A 531 -0.74 17.71 -18.65
C LYS A 531 -0.67 18.71 -17.50
N ILE A 532 -1.72 19.51 -17.36
CA ILE A 532 -1.93 20.34 -16.16
C ILE A 532 -2.87 19.58 -15.23
N ALA A 533 -2.43 19.36 -13.99
CA ALA A 533 -3.24 18.76 -12.94
C ALA A 533 -3.78 19.85 -12.00
N ASN A 534 -5.04 19.69 -11.59
CA ASN A 534 -5.70 20.62 -10.66
C ASN A 534 -5.54 20.21 -9.19
N ARG A 535 -5.07 18.99 -8.93
CA ARG A 535 -4.84 18.46 -7.59
C ARG A 535 -3.51 17.72 -7.53
N LEU A 536 -2.85 17.82 -6.38
CA LEU A 536 -1.72 16.97 -6.07
C LEU A 536 -2.23 15.59 -5.59
N PRO A 537 -1.49 14.50 -5.86
CA PRO A 537 -1.71 13.20 -5.22
C PRO A 537 -1.88 13.27 -3.69
N GLU A 538 -2.68 12.37 -3.12
CA GLU A 538 -2.99 12.36 -1.68
C GLU A 538 -1.77 12.16 -0.78
N TRP A 539 -0.73 11.49 -1.29
CA TRP A 539 0.52 11.27 -0.56
C TRP A 539 1.42 12.52 -0.47
N ILE A 540 1.04 13.60 -1.15
CA ILE A 540 1.78 14.86 -1.18
C ILE A 540 1.34 15.73 0.00
N GLY A 541 1.92 15.44 1.16
CA GLY A 541 1.82 16.21 2.40
C GLY A 541 3.12 16.05 3.20
N THR A 542 3.36 16.95 4.15
CA THR A 542 4.63 16.99 4.90
C THR A 542 4.87 15.74 5.76
N ASN A 543 3.84 14.95 6.09
CA ASN A 543 3.97 13.74 6.93
C ASN A 543 2.96 12.64 6.56
N TRP A 544 2.66 12.47 5.26
CA TRP A 544 1.73 11.40 4.86
C TRP A 544 2.34 10.01 5.16
N MET A 545 1.64 9.23 5.97
CA MET A 545 1.95 7.84 6.29
C MET A 545 0.65 7.13 6.67
N PRO A 546 0.38 5.90 6.17
CA PRO A 546 -0.69 5.08 6.72
C PRO A 546 -0.51 4.90 8.24
N HIS A 547 -1.61 4.91 9.02
CA HIS A 547 -1.52 4.78 10.48
C HIS A 547 -0.85 3.47 10.93
N ALA A 548 -1.08 2.37 10.21
CA ALA A 548 -0.44 1.09 10.47
C ALA A 548 1.09 1.17 10.29
N ASP A 549 1.53 1.80 9.19
CA ASP A 549 2.94 2.00 8.87
C ASP A 549 3.62 2.90 9.93
N LYS A 550 2.95 3.98 10.35
CA LYS A 550 3.47 4.87 11.41
C LYS A 550 3.75 4.10 12.71
N ARG A 551 2.83 3.24 13.14
CA ARG A 551 2.98 2.42 14.35
C ARG A 551 4.15 1.44 14.25
N VAL A 552 4.34 0.83 13.08
CA VAL A 552 5.50 -0.05 12.82
C VAL A 552 6.79 0.76 12.90
N GLY A 553 6.80 1.96 12.31
CA GLY A 553 7.95 2.87 12.34
C GLY A 553 8.37 3.25 13.76
N GLU A 554 7.42 3.70 14.58
CA GLU A 554 7.65 4.03 16.00
C GLU A 554 8.23 2.84 16.78
N THR A 555 7.66 1.65 16.59
CA THR A 555 8.10 0.44 17.30
C THR A 555 9.51 0.02 16.89
N LEU A 556 9.81 0.04 15.59
CA LEU A 556 11.16 -0.26 15.10
C LEU A 556 12.15 0.79 15.58
N GLY A 557 11.75 2.07 15.65
CA GLY A 557 12.55 3.17 16.20
C GLY A 557 13.10 2.85 17.58
N GLU A 558 12.22 2.38 18.48
CA GLU A 558 12.58 1.94 19.83
C GLU A 558 13.52 0.74 19.82
N VAL A 559 13.22 -0.29 19.00
CA VAL A 559 14.03 -1.51 18.90
C VAL A 559 15.47 -1.16 18.50
N PHE A 560 15.66 -0.37 17.44
CA PHE A 560 16.98 0.01 16.96
C PHE A 560 17.68 1.04 17.85
N ALA A 561 16.97 1.73 18.74
CA ALA A 561 17.59 2.55 19.78
C ALA A 561 18.13 1.72 20.94
N MET A 562 17.50 0.59 21.26
CA MET A 562 17.87 -0.29 22.39
C MET A 562 18.81 -1.43 22.00
N GLN A 563 18.80 -1.87 20.74
CA GLN A 563 19.56 -3.02 20.27
C GLN A 563 20.62 -2.58 19.26
N ALA A 564 21.89 -2.86 19.58
CA ALA A 564 22.99 -2.75 18.63
C ALA A 564 23.23 -4.11 17.97
N GLY A 565 23.48 -4.12 16.66
CA GLY A 565 23.77 -5.34 15.91
C GLY A 565 23.44 -5.24 14.42
N PRO A 566 23.66 -6.32 13.65
CA PRO A 566 23.32 -6.36 12.24
C PRO A 566 21.82 -6.14 12.01
N VAL A 567 21.48 -5.24 11.10
CA VAL A 567 20.08 -4.84 10.79
C VAL A 567 19.21 -6.06 10.48
N VAL A 568 19.71 -6.96 9.64
CA VAL A 568 18.99 -8.16 9.19
C VAL A 568 18.63 -9.07 10.37
N GLU A 569 19.56 -9.28 11.31
CA GLU A 569 19.33 -10.13 12.50
C GLU A 569 18.29 -9.54 13.45
N ILE A 570 18.33 -8.22 13.66
CA ILE A 570 17.35 -7.50 14.48
C ILE A 570 15.95 -7.66 13.88
N LEU A 571 15.81 -7.44 12.57
CA LEU A 571 14.52 -7.57 11.87
C LEU A 571 13.98 -9.01 11.90
N HIS A 572 14.83 -10.02 11.75
CA HIS A 572 14.44 -11.43 11.94
C HIS A 572 13.97 -11.73 13.36
N THR A 573 14.61 -11.14 14.36
CA THR A 573 14.19 -11.26 15.76
C THR A 573 12.79 -10.66 15.93
N GLN A 574 12.52 -9.49 15.34
CA GLN A 574 11.19 -8.89 15.39
C GLN A 574 10.14 -9.74 14.66
N TYR A 575 10.46 -10.34 13.52
CA TYR A 575 9.56 -11.26 12.81
C TYR A 575 9.17 -12.47 13.67
N LYS A 576 10.15 -13.08 14.37
CA LYS A 576 9.97 -14.32 15.13
C LYS A 576 9.23 -14.10 16.45
N SER A 577 9.53 -13.04 17.19
CA SER A 577 9.12 -12.93 18.60
C SER A 577 8.39 -11.64 18.99
N HIS A 578 8.15 -10.70 18.08
CA HIS A 578 7.51 -9.44 18.48
C HIS A 578 6.03 -9.65 18.89
N ARG A 579 5.62 -9.04 20.01
CA ARG A 579 4.27 -9.24 20.59
C ARG A 579 3.11 -8.80 19.68
N LEU A 580 3.34 -7.81 18.83
CA LEU A 580 2.33 -7.27 17.91
C LEU A 580 2.42 -7.97 16.56
N LEU A 581 1.31 -8.60 16.13
CA LEU A 581 1.19 -9.26 14.83
C LEU A 581 1.42 -8.30 13.67
N GLU A 582 1.08 -7.02 13.83
CA GLU A 582 1.30 -6.00 12.81
C GLU A 582 2.78 -5.78 12.50
N VAL A 583 3.60 -5.69 13.54
CA VAL A 583 5.06 -5.56 13.39
C VAL A 583 5.61 -6.83 12.78
N ARG A 584 5.27 -8.02 13.33
CA ARG A 584 5.70 -9.31 12.76
C ARG A 584 5.34 -9.43 11.28
N GLY A 585 4.13 -9.00 10.90
CA GLY A 585 3.63 -9.07 9.54
C GLY A 585 4.26 -8.03 8.58
N THR A 586 4.89 -6.98 9.07
CA THR A 586 5.57 -6.01 8.20
C THR A 586 7.04 -6.38 7.95
N MET A 587 7.68 -7.10 8.89
CA MET A 587 9.09 -7.48 8.76
C MET A 587 9.43 -8.24 7.46
N PRO A 588 8.60 -9.19 6.95
CA PRO A 588 8.85 -9.84 5.68
C PRO A 588 9.05 -8.88 4.51
N THR A 589 8.24 -7.81 4.44
CA THR A 589 8.35 -6.79 3.38
C THR A 589 9.64 -5.99 3.53
N VAL A 590 9.97 -5.58 4.75
CA VAL A 590 11.21 -4.82 5.04
C VAL A 590 12.45 -5.66 4.72
N LEU A 591 12.49 -6.92 5.15
CA LEU A 591 13.58 -7.85 4.87
C LEU A 591 13.74 -8.10 3.36
N LEU A 592 12.63 -8.28 2.63
CA LEU A 592 12.68 -8.45 1.18
C LEU A 592 13.22 -7.21 0.47
N GLN A 593 12.89 -5.99 0.93
CA GLN A 593 13.40 -4.74 0.36
C GLN A 593 14.92 -4.61 0.50
N ILE A 594 15.49 -5.12 1.58
CA ILE A 594 16.95 -5.15 1.80
C ILE A 594 17.62 -6.43 1.26
N GLY A 595 16.89 -7.21 0.46
CA GLY A 595 17.42 -8.35 -0.28
C GLY A 595 17.37 -9.69 0.45
N ASP A 596 16.64 -9.81 1.56
CA ASP A 596 16.47 -11.07 2.29
C ASP A 596 15.04 -11.64 2.16
N PRO A 597 14.83 -12.68 1.34
CA PRO A 597 13.51 -13.27 1.12
C PRO A 597 13.08 -14.25 2.22
N THR A 598 13.94 -14.58 3.18
CA THR A 598 13.74 -15.70 4.12
C THR A 598 12.44 -15.59 4.91
N ALA A 599 12.16 -14.43 5.52
CA ALA A 599 10.95 -14.24 6.31
C ALA A 599 9.68 -14.21 5.44
N MET A 600 9.77 -13.69 4.22
CA MET A 600 8.66 -13.63 3.27
C MET A 600 8.25 -15.03 2.79
N VAL A 601 9.23 -15.85 2.42
CA VAL A 601 9.00 -17.23 2.00
C VAL A 601 8.37 -18.05 3.12
N ALA A 602 8.86 -17.89 4.36
CA ALA A 602 8.27 -18.55 5.53
C ALA A 602 6.83 -18.06 5.82
N ALA A 603 6.55 -16.77 5.61
CA ALA A 603 5.24 -16.18 5.89
C ALA A 603 4.14 -16.68 4.94
N LEU A 604 4.45 -17.12 3.71
CA LEU A 604 3.49 -17.77 2.80
C LEU A 604 2.90 -19.07 3.38
N GLY A 605 3.67 -19.75 4.22
CA GLY A 605 3.28 -20.98 4.92
C GLY A 605 2.72 -20.75 6.32
N ASN A 606 2.36 -19.51 6.69
CA ASN A 606 1.84 -19.19 8.02
C ASN A 606 0.48 -18.47 7.94
N SER A 607 -0.57 -19.11 8.45
CA SER A 607 -1.94 -18.60 8.44
C SER A 607 -2.14 -17.34 9.28
N GLU A 608 -1.25 -17.03 10.23
CA GLU A 608 -1.28 -15.76 10.99
C GLU A 608 -1.20 -14.54 10.06
N PHE A 609 -0.53 -14.69 8.91
CA PHE A 609 -0.30 -13.60 7.95
C PHE A 609 -1.25 -13.65 6.75
N ARG A 610 -2.35 -14.41 6.81
CA ARG A 610 -3.30 -14.59 5.70
C ARG A 610 -3.81 -13.28 5.10
N SER A 611 -3.98 -12.23 5.91
CA SER A 611 -4.46 -10.91 5.45
C SER A 611 -3.42 -10.14 4.63
N ARG A 612 -2.15 -10.58 4.67
CA ARG A 612 -1.00 -9.94 4.00
C ARG A 612 -0.48 -10.73 2.81
N TRP A 613 -0.91 -11.99 2.64
CA TRP A 613 -0.45 -12.84 1.55
C TRP A 613 -0.62 -12.21 0.17
N GLU A 614 -1.68 -11.45 -0.07
CA GLU A 614 -1.83 -10.71 -1.33
C GLU A 614 -0.65 -9.79 -1.62
N GLY A 615 -0.28 -8.96 -0.63
CA GLY A 615 0.87 -8.06 -0.72
C GLY A 615 2.19 -8.82 -0.81
N TYR A 616 2.33 -9.94 -0.09
CA TYR A 616 3.54 -10.77 -0.15
C TYR A 616 3.73 -11.42 -1.51
N VAL A 617 2.68 -11.99 -2.08
CA VAL A 617 2.70 -12.57 -3.44
C VAL A 617 3.05 -11.49 -4.45
N GLN A 618 2.50 -10.29 -4.31
CA GLN A 618 2.83 -9.16 -5.17
C GLN A 618 4.32 -8.77 -5.07
N SER A 619 4.86 -8.60 -3.86
CA SER A 619 6.28 -8.24 -3.68
C SER A 619 7.22 -9.35 -4.16
N LEU A 620 6.88 -10.62 -3.96
CA LEU A 620 7.66 -11.75 -4.48
C LEU A 620 7.59 -11.83 -6.00
N SER A 621 6.43 -11.56 -6.61
CA SER A 621 6.29 -11.43 -8.06
C SER A 621 7.23 -10.35 -8.60
N GLU A 622 7.32 -9.18 -7.95
CA GLU A 622 8.23 -8.10 -8.36
C GLU A 622 9.71 -8.54 -8.29
N VAL A 623 10.12 -9.26 -7.23
CA VAL A 623 11.50 -9.79 -7.13
C VAL A 623 11.78 -10.83 -8.21
N VAL A 624 10.82 -11.72 -8.49
CA VAL A 624 10.97 -12.70 -9.58
C VAL A 624 11.09 -11.98 -10.92
N LEU A 625 10.26 -10.98 -11.18
CA LEU A 625 10.15 -10.29 -12.48
C LEU A 625 11.27 -9.27 -12.74
N THR A 626 11.88 -8.71 -11.70
CA THR A 626 13.03 -7.81 -11.84
C THR A 626 14.33 -8.52 -12.20
N GLY A 627 14.46 -9.82 -11.91
CA GLY A 627 15.63 -10.62 -12.27
C GLY A 627 16.95 -10.12 -11.65
N LYS A 628 16.89 -9.40 -10.52
CA LYS A 628 18.08 -8.92 -9.82
C LYS A 628 18.84 -10.08 -9.12
N GLU A 629 19.98 -9.80 -8.51
CA GLU A 629 20.76 -10.77 -7.71
C GLU A 629 19.89 -11.51 -6.67
N GLU A 630 18.92 -10.80 -6.10
CA GLU A 630 17.93 -11.28 -5.12
C GLU A 630 17.03 -12.40 -5.65
N THR A 631 16.85 -12.54 -6.97
CA THR A 631 16.08 -13.66 -7.54
C THR A 631 16.78 -15.00 -7.29
N SER A 632 18.11 -15.05 -7.32
CA SER A 632 18.87 -16.27 -7.04
C SER A 632 18.72 -16.69 -5.58
N ASP A 633 18.74 -15.72 -4.68
CA ASP A 633 18.54 -15.92 -3.25
C ASP A 633 17.11 -16.38 -2.94
N LEU A 634 16.11 -15.78 -3.59
CA LEU A 634 14.73 -16.22 -3.49
C LEU A 634 14.56 -17.68 -3.96
N VAL A 635 15.16 -18.06 -5.09
CA VAL A 635 15.12 -19.43 -5.60
C VAL A 635 15.76 -20.39 -4.60
N ARG A 636 16.92 -20.05 -4.04
CA ARG A 636 17.62 -20.85 -3.03
C ARG A 636 16.76 -21.06 -1.78
N VAL A 637 16.16 -19.99 -1.26
CA VAL A 637 15.30 -20.04 -0.06
C VAL A 637 14.03 -20.84 -0.33
N LEU A 638 13.37 -20.65 -1.48
CA LEU A 638 12.19 -21.43 -1.87
C LEU A 638 12.52 -22.92 -1.98
N LYS A 639 13.64 -23.29 -2.63
CA LYS A 639 14.09 -24.69 -2.74
C LYS A 639 14.40 -25.28 -1.36
N SER A 640 15.02 -24.51 -0.48
CA SER A 640 15.29 -24.96 0.89
C SER A 640 14.03 -25.18 1.73
N GLN A 641 12.98 -24.36 1.54
CA GLN A 641 11.78 -24.39 2.36
C GLN A 641 10.71 -25.35 1.82
N TYR A 642 10.55 -25.42 0.49
CA TYR A 642 9.45 -26.12 -0.18
C TYR A 642 9.91 -27.22 -1.16
N GLY A 643 11.21 -27.46 -1.31
CA GLY A 643 11.73 -28.53 -2.16
C GLY A 643 11.32 -28.38 -3.63
N ASP A 644 10.74 -29.43 -4.20
CA ASP A 644 10.32 -29.48 -5.61
C ASP A 644 9.21 -28.48 -5.93
N ASP A 645 8.39 -28.10 -4.93
CA ASP A 645 7.31 -27.11 -5.09
C ASP A 645 7.84 -25.69 -5.34
N ALA A 646 9.13 -25.44 -5.14
CA ALA A 646 9.76 -24.15 -5.37
C ALA A 646 9.60 -23.69 -6.82
N GLU A 647 9.77 -24.60 -7.79
CA GLU A 647 9.67 -24.27 -9.22
C GLU A 647 8.23 -23.93 -9.61
N LEU A 648 7.27 -24.62 -9.00
CA LEU A 648 5.84 -24.35 -9.14
C LEU A 648 5.46 -22.97 -8.57
N ILE A 649 5.97 -22.62 -7.38
CA ILE A 649 5.76 -21.28 -6.78
C ILE A 649 6.35 -20.19 -7.69
N ILE A 650 7.60 -20.36 -8.16
CA ILE A 650 8.25 -19.40 -9.06
C ILE A 650 7.45 -19.24 -10.35
N ARG A 651 6.95 -20.35 -10.91
CA ARG A 651 6.11 -20.34 -12.13
C ARG A 651 4.86 -19.49 -11.94
N MET A 652 4.16 -19.61 -10.81
CA MET A 652 2.97 -18.80 -10.52
C MET A 652 3.32 -17.34 -10.24
N LEU A 653 4.42 -17.07 -9.53
CA LEU A 653 4.90 -15.72 -9.23
C LEU A 653 5.25 -14.93 -10.50
N ARG A 654 5.73 -15.59 -11.57
CA ARG A 654 5.93 -14.96 -12.90
C ARG A 654 4.63 -14.49 -13.56
N GLY A 655 3.48 -15.03 -13.16
CA GLY A 655 2.21 -14.76 -13.82
C GLY A 655 2.02 -15.55 -15.12
N TYR A 656 1.00 -15.18 -15.88
CA TYR A 656 0.55 -15.92 -17.06
C TYR A 656 0.18 -14.96 -18.18
N THR A 657 0.58 -15.23 -19.42
CA THR A 657 0.09 -14.49 -20.59
C THR A 657 -1.34 -14.94 -20.94
N ALA A 658 -2.07 -14.14 -21.72
CA ALA A 658 -3.39 -14.54 -22.20
C ALA A 658 -3.36 -15.86 -22.98
N ILE A 659 -2.32 -16.08 -23.80
CA ILE A 659 -2.13 -17.30 -24.59
C ILE A 659 -1.86 -18.52 -23.68
N GLN A 660 -1.05 -18.35 -22.63
CA GLN A 660 -0.79 -19.42 -21.66
C GLN A 660 -2.09 -19.88 -21.00
N LEU A 661 -2.98 -18.93 -20.64
CA LEU A 661 -4.27 -19.24 -20.02
C LEU A 661 -5.27 -19.96 -20.93
N GLU A 662 -5.04 -20.00 -22.23
CA GLU A 662 -5.82 -20.83 -23.17
C GLU A 662 -5.39 -22.31 -23.14
N GLY A 663 -4.22 -22.61 -22.57
CA GLY A 663 -3.63 -23.95 -22.49
C GLY A 663 -3.73 -24.60 -21.11
N GLU A 664 -2.80 -25.54 -20.84
CA GLU A 664 -2.76 -26.34 -19.61
C GLU A 664 -2.43 -25.50 -18.36
N ASP A 665 -1.80 -24.35 -18.52
CA ASP A 665 -1.42 -23.47 -17.41
C ASP A 665 -2.62 -23.01 -16.55
N ALA A 666 -3.79 -22.80 -17.17
CA ALA A 666 -5.01 -22.47 -16.43
C ALA A 666 -5.56 -23.66 -15.64
N ILE A 667 -5.34 -24.89 -16.14
CA ILE A 667 -5.71 -26.13 -15.46
C ILE A 667 -4.82 -26.31 -14.24
N ASP A 668 -3.49 -26.27 -14.43
CA ASP A 668 -2.50 -26.40 -13.37
C ASP A 668 -2.75 -25.39 -12.25
N LEU A 669 -3.04 -24.13 -12.60
CA LEU A 669 -3.30 -23.08 -11.62
C LEU A 669 -4.52 -23.37 -10.75
N VAL A 670 -5.59 -23.96 -11.30
CA VAL A 670 -6.78 -24.35 -10.54
C VAL A 670 -6.53 -25.61 -9.72
N GLU A 671 -5.79 -26.59 -10.25
CA GLU A 671 -5.41 -27.80 -9.52
C GLU A 671 -4.52 -27.48 -8.29
N ASN A 672 -3.68 -26.46 -8.38
CA ASN A 672 -2.86 -25.99 -7.26
C ASN A 672 -3.66 -25.47 -6.05
N LEU A 673 -4.97 -25.25 -6.17
CA LEU A 673 -5.85 -24.99 -5.02
C LEU A 673 -6.06 -26.22 -4.12
N GLU A 674 -5.74 -27.42 -4.59
CA GLU A 674 -5.79 -28.66 -3.80
C GLU A 674 -4.41 -29.11 -3.31
N HIS A 675 -3.37 -28.33 -3.60
CA HIS A 675 -2.00 -28.69 -3.25
C HIS A 675 -1.81 -28.91 -1.74
N SER A 676 -0.98 -29.86 -1.32
CA SER A 676 -0.75 -30.17 0.10
C SER A 676 -0.13 -29.00 0.87
N GLN A 677 0.79 -28.27 0.23
CA GLN A 677 1.41 -27.07 0.77
C GLN A 677 0.48 -25.85 0.72
N MET A 678 0.29 -25.22 1.88
CA MET A 678 -0.49 -23.98 2.02
C MET A 678 0.12 -22.82 1.21
N ALA A 679 1.44 -22.71 1.14
CA ALA A 679 2.11 -21.66 0.37
C ALA A 679 1.78 -21.73 -1.13
N VAL A 680 1.75 -22.93 -1.70
CA VAL A 680 1.33 -23.15 -3.10
C VAL A 680 -0.12 -22.69 -3.30
N ARG A 681 -1.03 -23.11 -2.41
CA ARG A 681 -2.45 -22.70 -2.47
C ARG A 681 -2.61 -21.18 -2.34
N ALA A 682 -1.82 -20.53 -1.48
CA ALA A 682 -1.83 -19.08 -1.29
C ALA A 682 -1.38 -18.35 -2.57
N VAL A 683 -0.26 -18.76 -3.16
CA VAL A 683 0.23 -18.15 -4.41
C VAL A 683 -0.75 -18.40 -5.56
N ALA A 684 -1.37 -19.60 -5.63
CA ALA A 684 -2.36 -19.94 -6.64
C ALA A 684 -3.60 -19.05 -6.57
N ILE A 685 -4.20 -18.89 -5.38
CA ILE A 685 -5.43 -18.08 -5.26
C ILE A 685 -5.19 -16.60 -5.55
N TYR A 686 -4.04 -16.03 -5.15
CA TYR A 686 -3.73 -14.63 -5.46
C TYR A 686 -3.33 -14.44 -6.92
N SER A 687 -2.77 -15.46 -7.58
CA SER A 687 -2.59 -15.45 -9.04
C SER A 687 -3.93 -15.47 -9.77
N LEU A 688 -4.87 -16.33 -9.36
CA LEU A 688 -6.23 -16.36 -9.89
C LEU A 688 -7.00 -15.06 -9.64
N LYS A 689 -6.81 -14.45 -8.47
CA LYS A 689 -7.38 -13.14 -8.15
C LYS A 689 -6.84 -12.06 -9.09
N ARG A 690 -5.53 -12.04 -9.35
CA ARG A 690 -4.91 -11.10 -10.28
C ARG A 690 -5.43 -11.26 -11.72
N ILE A 691 -5.68 -12.49 -12.15
CA ILE A 691 -6.20 -12.79 -13.50
C ILE A 691 -7.68 -12.43 -13.61
N THR A 692 -8.51 -12.96 -12.70
CA THR A 692 -9.97 -12.95 -12.84
C THR A 692 -10.67 -11.85 -12.04
N GLY A 693 -9.96 -11.21 -11.11
CA GLY A 693 -10.52 -10.30 -10.10
C GLY A 693 -11.28 -11.00 -8.96
N LYS A 694 -11.32 -12.34 -8.93
CA LYS A 694 -12.14 -13.11 -7.99
C LYS A 694 -11.27 -14.00 -7.09
N THR A 695 -11.69 -14.18 -5.84
CA THR A 695 -11.16 -15.24 -4.95
C THR A 695 -12.13 -16.40 -4.78
N GLN A 696 -13.38 -16.25 -5.24
CA GLN A 696 -14.48 -17.19 -5.00
C GLN A 696 -14.60 -17.65 -3.53
N LEU A 697 -14.26 -16.75 -2.59
CA LEU A 697 -14.27 -17.01 -1.15
C LEU A 697 -13.41 -18.22 -0.72
N TYR A 698 -12.42 -18.59 -1.53
CA TYR A 698 -11.43 -19.61 -1.22
C TYR A 698 -10.42 -19.11 -0.19
N PHE A 699 -10.06 -19.96 0.77
CA PHE A 699 -9.13 -19.65 1.87
C PHE A 699 -7.96 -20.65 1.87
N ALA A 700 -6.74 -20.23 1.53
CA ALA A 700 -5.62 -21.17 1.37
C ALA A 700 -5.20 -21.89 2.67
N GLU A 701 -5.51 -21.31 3.83
CA GLU A 701 -5.25 -21.89 5.15
C GLU A 701 -6.19 -23.03 5.53
N VAL A 702 -7.36 -23.13 4.89
CA VAL A 702 -8.34 -24.17 5.18
C VAL A 702 -8.05 -25.40 4.31
N ASP A 703 -8.12 -26.57 4.92
CA ASP A 703 -7.97 -27.87 4.26
C ASP A 703 -8.80 -27.93 2.95
N PRO A 704 -8.20 -28.24 1.79
CA PRO A 704 -8.89 -28.37 0.52
C PRO A 704 -10.12 -29.28 0.56
N ALA A 705 -10.09 -30.36 1.35
CA ALA A 705 -11.21 -31.29 1.48
C ALA A 705 -12.48 -30.61 2.03
N ARG A 706 -12.32 -29.56 2.86
CA ARG A 706 -13.42 -28.76 3.42
C ARG A 706 -13.90 -27.64 2.50
N GLN A 707 -13.24 -27.47 1.35
CA GLN A 707 -13.50 -26.38 0.40
C GLN A 707 -13.87 -26.89 -1.00
N SER A 708 -14.32 -28.14 -1.09
CA SER A 708 -14.68 -28.81 -2.35
C SER A 708 -15.68 -28.02 -3.20
N LEU A 709 -16.64 -27.32 -2.59
CA LEU A 709 -17.60 -26.46 -3.30
C LEU A 709 -16.92 -25.26 -3.98
N LYS A 710 -15.95 -24.63 -3.29
CA LYS A 710 -15.22 -23.46 -3.82
C LYS A 710 -14.24 -23.87 -4.91
N ILE A 711 -13.58 -25.01 -4.73
CA ILE A 711 -12.70 -25.60 -5.76
C ILE A 711 -13.54 -26.00 -6.99
N ARG A 712 -14.74 -26.56 -6.79
CA ARG A 712 -15.66 -26.87 -7.88
C ARG A 712 -16.07 -25.61 -8.65
N ALA A 713 -16.37 -24.51 -7.95
CA ALA A 713 -16.67 -23.24 -8.59
C ALA A 713 -15.50 -22.73 -9.47
N TRP A 714 -14.25 -22.91 -9.03
CA TRP A 714 -13.07 -22.61 -9.86
C TRP A 714 -12.97 -23.51 -11.09
N ARG A 715 -13.21 -24.81 -10.93
CA ARG A 715 -13.24 -25.76 -12.06
C ARG A 715 -14.37 -25.46 -13.05
N ASP A 716 -15.51 -24.96 -12.57
CA ASP A 716 -16.62 -24.56 -13.43
C ASP A 716 -16.29 -23.27 -14.20
N SER A 717 -15.62 -22.28 -13.58
CA SER A 717 -15.06 -21.12 -14.28
C SER A 717 -13.99 -21.51 -15.32
N LEU A 718 -13.15 -22.50 -15.01
CA LEU A 718 -12.19 -23.06 -15.97
C LEU A 718 -12.88 -23.66 -17.20
N LYS A 719 -13.90 -24.51 -17.00
CA LYS A 719 -14.69 -25.09 -18.10
C LYS A 719 -15.43 -24.03 -18.92
N ALA A 720 -15.83 -22.93 -18.29
CA ALA A 720 -16.49 -21.81 -18.95
C ALA A 720 -15.53 -20.86 -19.68
N GLY A 721 -14.20 -21.07 -19.61
CA GLY A 721 -13.21 -20.18 -20.23
C GLY A 721 -13.16 -18.80 -19.56
N GLU A 722 -13.42 -18.74 -18.25
CA GLU A 722 -13.43 -17.51 -17.45
C GLU A 722 -12.10 -17.23 -16.74
N ILE A 723 -11.13 -18.15 -16.81
CA ILE A 723 -9.77 -17.94 -16.28
C ILE A 723 -8.97 -17.10 -17.27
N LYS A 724 -9.38 -15.85 -17.42
CA LYS A 724 -8.78 -14.88 -18.33
C LYS A 724 -8.80 -13.49 -17.71
N TYR A 725 -7.90 -12.63 -18.18
CA TYR A 725 -7.86 -11.25 -17.78
C TYR A 725 -9.15 -10.52 -18.14
N LYS A 726 -9.77 -9.86 -17.15
CA LYS A 726 -10.91 -8.94 -17.40
C LYS A 726 -10.45 -7.73 -18.23
N GLN A 727 -9.27 -7.24 -17.90
CA GLN A 727 -8.53 -6.22 -18.62
C GLN A 727 -7.07 -6.66 -18.60
N LEU A 728 -6.42 -6.66 -19.76
CA LEU A 728 -5.00 -7.02 -19.82
C LEU A 728 -4.21 -5.98 -19.01
N PRO A 729 -3.35 -6.41 -18.09
CA PRO A 729 -2.44 -5.50 -17.41
C PRO A 729 -1.68 -4.67 -18.42
N SER A 730 -1.50 -3.39 -18.13
CA SER A 730 -0.72 -2.49 -18.99
C SER A 730 0.00 -1.42 -18.17
N PRO A 731 1.12 -0.86 -18.67
CA PRO A 731 1.80 0.23 -17.99
C PRO A 731 0.90 1.46 -17.78
N GLU A 732 -0.10 1.66 -18.64
CA GLU A 732 -1.02 2.80 -18.54
C GLU A 732 -1.93 2.71 -17.30
N GLU A 733 -2.18 1.52 -16.77
CA GLU A 733 -2.96 1.35 -15.54
C GLU A 733 -2.26 1.97 -14.32
N LEU A 734 -0.93 2.00 -14.31
CA LEU A 734 -0.15 2.64 -13.24
C LEU A 734 -0.22 4.18 -13.28
N LEU A 735 -0.77 4.76 -14.35
CA LEU A 735 -1.00 6.19 -14.44
C LEU A 735 -2.28 6.66 -13.76
N ASN A 736 -3.23 5.74 -13.56
CA ASN A 736 -4.50 6.01 -12.87
C ASN A 736 -4.32 5.97 -11.35
#